data_AF-A0A5B8XMZ7-F1
#
_entry.id   AF-A0A5B8XMZ7-F1
#
_cell.length_a   1.000
_cell.length_b   1.000
_cell.length_c   1.000
_cell.angle_alpha   90.00
_cell.angle_beta   90.00
_cell.angle_gamma   90.00
#
_symmetry.space_group_name_H-M   'P 1'
#
loop_
_entity.id
_entity.type
_entity.pdbx_description
1 polymer ?
#
loop_
_entity_poly.entity_id
_entity_poly.type
_entity_poly.pdbx_seq_one_letter_code
_entity_poly.pdbx_strand_id
1 'polypeptide(L)'
;MAKQLRTIDILVDKTEHFVYAQTLFDSDYAAIAATEKEAIEQLGRLLESLLEVDPGMGAVDTEYISRNIKVEIPAATGSRLVNLELNLFAVCEPLTSGYKVWLPQLQLRYRVESLEELEHVSAEWVRDAFPMDRRANYLQRFTHPLSAGNERGSRIKAEKLEIRFRPNKPKNTEDELSTPTLSTVGELLNPRMLKRDAPRAYERRAEVQTVLDYLSESQERSVLLTGPQGAGKTAVTYEVAYRIAKGEAPERLQNVPIWQISGGRLLAGMRFLGQWQERVLALLEEVKEVGAILFAENLIELLETSGNDKHSQGIPGMLLPHMLSGDLVIITEARPEQIARAEQSHPGFLRALRRLSIDPLQPSACDKVLDRLSYRLGRQYGVRLTSETREQVLELVGRFKGVAALPGPAVDLAERMARTNAKPGIVDEDGERPALTPSHAIDAYASMTGLPRPLIDPKTPFQRQDVITHFDRAVFDQPEGIQAMVELVTTMRAGLNSPERPLGSFLFLGPTGVGKTQTALTLAQYLFGNKDRLIRFDMSEYQDAWSAGRLVGRYQGEQGELVRRVREQPFSVILLDEIEKAHSNVFDFLLQALGEGRLTDGIGQTVTLTSAVIIMTSNLGAGGPSSLGFGQRSSEVKRNAEVAHYTSAVENYFRPEFVGRIDKIIPFRSLSQRTARRLVEKALEEAFAREGLVRRRLQVRASDDLIEHLITIGFDEKYGARPLRQTVENLVTTPLAKFLAANVNIQNTALIMDLKDNVVAVSSV
;
A
#
# COMPACT_ATOMS: atom_id res chain seq x y z
N MET A 1 0.74 7.57 -49.73
CA MET A 1 -0.68 7.81 -50.10
C MET A 1 -0.88 9.30 -50.30
N ALA A 2 -1.65 9.70 -51.32
CA ALA A 2 -1.94 11.11 -51.59
C ALA A 2 -2.78 11.71 -50.45
N LYS A 3 -2.52 12.96 -50.05
CA LYS A 3 -3.39 13.68 -49.10
C LYS A 3 -4.76 13.85 -49.76
N GLN A 4 -5.83 13.47 -49.06
CA GLN A 4 -7.20 13.76 -49.49
C GLN A 4 -7.58 15.16 -49.00
N LEU A 5 -8.49 15.82 -49.71
CA LEU A 5 -8.98 17.15 -49.39
C LEU A 5 -10.47 17.06 -49.11
N ARG A 6 -10.92 17.65 -48.01
CA ARG A 6 -12.33 17.73 -47.65
C ARG A 6 -12.68 19.14 -47.22
N THR A 7 -13.87 19.57 -47.61
CA THR A 7 -14.42 20.88 -47.25
C THR A 7 -15.51 20.68 -46.22
N ILE A 8 -15.40 21.34 -45.07
CA ILE A 8 -16.38 21.27 -43.98
C ILE A 8 -16.94 22.68 -43.76
N ASP A 9 -18.27 22.79 -43.72
CA ASP A 9 -18.93 24.03 -43.33
C ASP A 9 -18.79 24.27 -41.82
N ILE A 10 -18.24 25.42 -41.47
CA ILE A 10 -18.00 25.85 -40.09
C ILE A 10 -18.77 27.14 -39.80
N LEU A 11 -19.13 27.32 -38.54
CA LEU A 11 -19.66 28.56 -38.01
C LEU A 11 -18.61 29.24 -37.16
N VAL A 12 -18.34 30.50 -37.48
CA VAL A 12 -17.40 31.33 -36.74
C VAL A 12 -18.17 32.45 -36.07
N ASP A 13 -18.19 32.46 -34.75
CA ASP A 13 -18.79 33.49 -33.91
C ASP A 13 -17.72 34.31 -33.21
N LYS A 14 -17.76 35.63 -33.42
CA LYS A 14 -16.79 36.57 -32.88
C LYS A 14 -17.43 37.36 -31.75
N THR A 15 -16.99 37.09 -30.53
CA THR A 15 -17.37 37.85 -29.33
C THR A 15 -16.36 38.98 -29.03
N GLU A 16 -16.64 39.80 -28.02
CA GLU A 16 -15.72 40.88 -27.60
C GLU A 16 -14.39 40.37 -27.02
N HIS A 17 -14.34 39.14 -26.53
CA HIS A 17 -13.19 38.60 -25.80
C HIS A 17 -12.50 37.41 -26.49
N PHE A 18 -13.23 36.66 -27.32
CA PHE A 18 -12.73 35.47 -28.00
C PHE A 18 -13.52 35.17 -29.28
N VAL A 19 -12.94 34.36 -30.15
CA VAL A 19 -13.58 33.80 -31.34
C VAL A 19 -13.83 32.32 -31.13
N TYR A 20 -15.06 31.92 -31.44
CA TYR A 20 -15.55 30.56 -31.34
C TYR A 20 -15.77 30.01 -32.75
N ALA A 21 -15.13 28.91 -33.12
CA ALA A 21 -15.33 28.24 -34.40
C ALA A 21 -15.85 26.82 -34.15
N GLN A 22 -16.92 26.39 -34.81
CA GLN A 22 -17.48 25.04 -34.66
C GLN A 22 -17.97 24.49 -36.00
N THR A 23 -18.13 23.17 -36.13
CA THR A 23 -18.74 22.60 -37.34
C THR A 23 -20.26 22.79 -37.36
N LEU A 24 -20.86 22.88 -38.56
CA LEU A 24 -22.32 22.99 -38.70
C LEU A 24 -23.06 21.67 -38.42
N PHE A 25 -22.42 20.53 -38.69
CA PHE A 25 -23.04 19.21 -38.51
C PHE A 25 -23.04 18.75 -37.05
N ASP A 26 -22.00 19.12 -36.27
CA ASP A 26 -21.89 18.78 -34.85
C ASP A 26 -21.17 19.89 -34.05
N SER A 27 -21.87 20.40 -33.04
CA SER A 27 -21.40 21.53 -32.22
C SER A 27 -20.32 21.14 -31.22
N ASP A 28 -20.13 19.83 -30.98
CA ASP A 28 -19.11 19.33 -30.05
C ASP A 28 -17.69 19.45 -30.64
N TYR A 29 -17.58 19.57 -31.97
CA TYR A 29 -16.33 19.91 -32.65
C TYR A 29 -16.19 21.43 -32.79
N ALA A 30 -15.61 22.03 -31.75
CA ALA A 30 -15.39 23.46 -31.67
C ALA A 30 -14.00 23.82 -31.15
N ALA A 31 -13.56 25.04 -31.46
CA ALA A 31 -12.34 25.65 -30.96
C ALA A 31 -12.59 27.09 -30.53
N ILE A 32 -11.89 27.53 -29.49
CA ILE A 32 -11.96 28.88 -28.95
C ILE A 32 -10.56 29.48 -28.94
N ALA A 33 -10.40 30.66 -29.55
CA ALA A 33 -9.13 31.37 -29.54
C ALA A 33 -9.31 32.89 -29.44
N ALA A 34 -8.22 33.61 -29.19
CA ALA A 34 -8.25 35.07 -29.14
C ALA A 34 -8.50 35.71 -30.51
N THR A 35 -8.10 35.04 -31.59
CA THR A 35 -8.29 35.50 -32.97
C THR A 35 -9.02 34.49 -33.83
N GLU A 36 -9.68 34.99 -34.87
CA GLU A 36 -10.46 34.18 -35.82
C GLU A 36 -9.59 33.16 -36.56
N LYS A 37 -8.41 33.59 -36.99
CA LYS A 37 -7.45 32.72 -37.66
C LYS A 37 -7.00 31.57 -36.77
N GLU A 38 -6.72 31.83 -35.50
CA GLU A 38 -6.32 30.80 -34.55
C GLU A 38 -7.45 29.83 -34.22
N ALA A 39 -8.68 30.32 -34.07
CA ALA A 39 -9.84 29.45 -33.80
C ALA A 39 -10.10 28.50 -34.98
N ILE A 40 -10.05 29.02 -36.21
CA ILE A 40 -10.20 28.21 -37.44
C ILE A 40 -9.03 27.22 -37.60
N GLU A 41 -7.79 27.64 -37.31
CA GLU A 41 -6.63 26.75 -37.42
C GLU A 41 -6.66 25.62 -36.38
N GLN A 42 -7.06 25.92 -35.13
CA GLN A 42 -7.22 24.91 -34.08
C GLN A 42 -8.34 23.92 -34.42
N LEU A 43 -9.48 24.41 -34.89
CA LEU A 43 -10.58 23.56 -35.37
C LEU A 43 -10.12 22.71 -36.56
N GLY A 44 -9.36 23.29 -37.49
CA GLY A 44 -8.80 22.58 -38.64
C GLY A 44 -7.87 21.43 -38.24
N ARG A 45 -7.01 21.61 -37.23
CA ARG A 45 -6.13 20.54 -36.71
C ARG A 45 -6.93 19.43 -36.02
N LEU A 46 -7.94 19.81 -35.23
CA LEU A 46 -8.85 18.84 -34.60
C LEU A 46 -9.52 17.98 -35.68
N LEU A 47 -10.12 18.62 -36.67
CA LEU A 47 -10.81 17.95 -37.77
C LEU A 47 -9.86 17.17 -38.69
N GLU A 48 -8.62 17.61 -38.90
CA GLU A 48 -7.59 16.82 -39.59
C GLU A 48 -7.40 15.48 -38.87
N SER A 49 -7.17 15.50 -37.55
CA SER A 49 -6.97 14.27 -36.77
C SER A 49 -8.19 13.34 -36.78
N LEU A 50 -9.40 13.89 -36.77
CA LEU A 50 -10.64 13.11 -36.79
C LEU A 50 -10.90 12.50 -38.17
N LEU A 51 -10.66 13.26 -39.25
CA LEU A 51 -10.80 12.77 -40.63
C LEU A 51 -9.75 11.71 -41.01
N GLU A 52 -8.57 11.72 -40.36
CA GLU A 52 -7.60 10.63 -40.52
C GLU A 52 -8.12 9.30 -39.96
N VAL A 53 -9.00 9.33 -38.95
CA VAL A 53 -9.60 8.15 -38.31
C VAL A 53 -10.91 7.73 -38.98
N ASP A 54 -11.79 8.70 -39.25
CA ASP A 54 -13.06 8.49 -39.95
C ASP A 54 -13.13 9.38 -41.21
N PRO A 55 -12.69 8.87 -42.36
CA PRO A 55 -12.81 9.57 -43.63
C PRO A 55 -14.27 9.76 -44.09
N GLY A 56 -15.28 9.29 -43.37
CA GLY A 56 -16.71 9.53 -43.62
C GLY A 56 -17.27 10.73 -42.85
N MET A 57 -16.57 11.22 -41.84
CA MET A 57 -17.03 12.28 -40.94
C MET A 57 -17.40 13.56 -41.70
N GLY A 58 -18.59 14.09 -41.39
CA GLY A 58 -19.11 15.34 -41.96
C GLY A 58 -19.49 15.26 -43.46
N ALA A 59 -19.54 14.07 -44.06
CA ALA A 59 -19.95 13.90 -45.45
C ALA A 59 -21.47 13.99 -45.60
N VAL A 60 -21.99 15.21 -45.63
CA VAL A 60 -23.28 15.50 -46.27
C VAL A 60 -23.06 16.72 -47.13
N ASP A 61 -23.21 16.56 -48.45
CA ASP A 61 -23.11 17.64 -49.44
C ASP A 61 -24.38 18.51 -49.38
N THR A 62 -24.73 18.96 -48.17
CA THR A 62 -25.96 19.68 -47.90
C THR A 62 -25.71 21.17 -48.02
N GLU A 63 -26.34 21.82 -48.99
CA GLU A 63 -26.31 23.28 -49.09
C GLU A 63 -27.11 23.90 -47.94
N TYR A 64 -26.41 24.38 -46.92
CA TYR A 64 -27.03 25.13 -45.83
C TYR A 64 -27.43 26.54 -46.29
N ILE A 65 -28.65 26.95 -45.97
CA ILE A 65 -29.15 28.31 -46.20
C ILE A 65 -29.05 29.08 -44.89
N SER A 66 -28.17 30.09 -44.83
CA SER A 66 -28.07 30.96 -43.67
C SER A 66 -28.76 32.30 -43.87
N ARG A 67 -29.50 32.80 -42.87
CA ARG A 67 -30.11 34.15 -42.92
C ARG A 67 -30.22 34.78 -41.54
N ASN A 68 -30.25 36.11 -41.49
CA ASN A 68 -30.69 36.82 -40.29
C ASN A 68 -32.21 36.85 -40.25
N ILE A 69 -32.79 36.56 -39.09
CA ILE A 69 -34.23 36.54 -38.84
C ILE A 69 -34.58 37.49 -37.69
N LYS A 70 -35.79 38.05 -37.74
CA LYS A 70 -36.34 38.87 -36.67
C LYS A 70 -37.43 38.11 -35.93
N VAL A 71 -37.27 37.99 -34.62
CA VAL A 71 -38.15 37.16 -33.78
C VAL A 71 -38.71 38.01 -32.64
N GLU A 72 -40.02 38.26 -32.69
CA GLU A 72 -40.72 39.00 -31.64
C GLU A 72 -41.32 38.05 -30.59
N ILE A 73 -40.95 38.24 -29.32
CA ILE A 73 -41.49 37.44 -28.21
C ILE A 73 -41.95 38.33 -27.05
N PRO A 74 -43.06 37.99 -26.37
CA PRO A 74 -43.46 38.66 -25.14
C PRO A 74 -42.53 38.24 -23.98
N ALA A 75 -41.94 39.22 -23.32
CA ALA A 75 -40.90 39.04 -22.33
C ALA A 75 -41.20 39.86 -21.05
N ALA A 76 -41.04 39.27 -19.87
CA ALA A 76 -41.35 39.93 -18.60
C ALA A 76 -40.17 40.80 -18.12
N THR A 77 -40.40 42.11 -17.98
CA THR A 77 -39.45 43.05 -17.36
C THR A 77 -40.04 43.51 -16.02
N GLY A 78 -39.64 42.86 -14.92
CA GLY A 78 -40.26 43.06 -13.62
C GLY A 78 -41.70 42.54 -13.60
N SER A 79 -42.67 43.38 -13.23
CA SER A 79 -44.11 43.02 -13.20
C SER A 79 -44.88 43.35 -14.49
N ARG A 80 -44.20 43.75 -15.58
CA ARG A 80 -44.82 44.10 -16.87
C ARG A 80 -44.31 43.21 -18.00
N LEU A 81 -45.19 42.83 -18.91
CA LEU A 81 -44.84 42.15 -20.17
C LEU A 81 -44.57 43.20 -21.26
N VAL A 82 -43.45 43.06 -21.98
CA VAL A 82 -43.03 43.91 -23.09
C VAL A 82 -42.69 43.00 -24.28
N ASN A 83 -43.04 43.42 -25.51
CA ASN A 83 -42.61 42.70 -26.72
C ASN A 83 -41.13 42.99 -27.01
N LEU A 84 -40.34 41.94 -27.12
CA LEU A 84 -38.91 41.98 -27.34
C LEU A 84 -38.59 41.47 -28.75
N GLU A 85 -37.99 42.32 -29.58
CA GLU A 85 -37.52 41.96 -30.94
C GLU A 85 -36.07 41.45 -30.87
N LEU A 86 -35.86 40.18 -31.17
CA LEU A 86 -34.54 39.53 -31.24
C LEU A 86 -34.06 39.48 -32.69
N ASN A 87 -32.81 39.87 -32.94
CA ASN A 87 -32.17 39.69 -34.24
C ASN A 87 -31.25 38.46 -34.15
N LEU A 88 -31.66 37.34 -34.76
CA LEU A 88 -30.98 36.05 -34.66
C LEU A 88 -30.44 35.60 -36.02
N PHE A 89 -29.45 34.72 -36.02
CA PHE A 89 -28.89 34.10 -37.22
C PHE A 89 -29.41 32.67 -37.28
N ALA A 90 -30.05 32.31 -38.38
CA ALA A 90 -30.59 30.99 -38.60
C ALA A 90 -29.77 30.26 -39.66
N VAL A 91 -29.39 29.02 -39.38
CA VAL A 91 -28.83 28.08 -40.35
C VAL A 91 -29.91 27.05 -40.65
N CYS A 92 -30.32 26.96 -41.91
CA CYS A 92 -31.39 26.07 -42.37
C CYS A 92 -30.79 24.99 -43.27
N GLU A 93 -30.92 23.74 -42.86
CA GLU A 93 -30.54 22.55 -43.61
C GLU A 93 -31.78 22.00 -44.34
N PRO A 94 -31.80 21.93 -45.69
CA PRO A 94 -32.91 21.36 -46.44
C PRO A 94 -33.07 19.86 -46.16
N LEU A 95 -34.32 19.43 -45.94
CA LEU A 95 -34.72 18.03 -45.81
C LEU A 95 -35.66 17.63 -46.96
N THR A 96 -35.96 16.33 -47.10
CA THR A 96 -36.95 15.82 -48.08
C THR A 96 -38.34 16.44 -47.92
N SER A 97 -38.67 16.93 -46.73
CA SER A 97 -39.88 17.70 -46.43
C SER A 97 -39.55 18.76 -45.37
N GLY A 98 -39.45 20.02 -45.79
CA GLY A 98 -39.12 21.15 -44.92
C GLY A 98 -37.63 21.34 -44.66
N TYR A 99 -37.31 22.05 -43.59
CA TYR A 99 -35.96 22.46 -43.21
C TYR A 99 -35.71 22.17 -41.74
N LYS A 100 -34.50 21.68 -41.43
CA LYS A 100 -34.00 21.66 -40.06
C LYS A 100 -33.32 23.00 -39.80
N VAL A 101 -33.76 23.69 -38.76
CA VAL A 101 -33.28 25.02 -38.42
C VAL A 101 -32.45 24.94 -37.16
N TRP A 102 -31.34 25.67 -37.16
CA TRP A 102 -30.53 25.91 -35.99
C TRP A 102 -30.36 27.41 -35.78
N LEU A 103 -30.60 27.85 -34.53
CA LEU A 103 -30.33 29.20 -34.03
C LEU A 103 -29.11 29.14 -33.10
N PRO A 104 -27.89 29.38 -33.60
CA PRO A 104 -26.65 29.18 -32.85
C PRO A 104 -26.59 30.04 -31.58
N GLN A 105 -27.08 31.29 -31.65
CA GLN A 105 -27.08 32.22 -30.52
C GLN A 105 -27.86 31.70 -29.30
N LEU A 106 -28.86 30.85 -29.53
CA LEU A 106 -29.71 30.29 -28.48
C LEU A 106 -29.52 28.78 -28.30
N GLN A 107 -28.62 28.17 -29.08
CA GLN A 107 -28.43 26.72 -29.19
C GLN A 107 -29.73 25.93 -29.44
N LEU A 108 -30.68 26.52 -30.18
CA LEU A 108 -31.97 25.88 -30.47
C LEU A 108 -31.98 25.21 -31.83
N ARG A 109 -32.42 23.94 -31.87
CA ARG A 109 -32.61 23.17 -33.11
C ARG A 109 -34.05 22.69 -33.21
N TYR A 110 -34.70 22.93 -34.34
CA TYR A 110 -36.08 22.51 -34.61
C TYR A 110 -36.30 22.32 -36.12
N ARG A 111 -37.53 22.02 -36.54
CA ARG A 111 -37.90 21.85 -37.95
C ARG A 111 -38.99 22.84 -38.34
N VAL A 112 -38.95 23.29 -39.58
CA VAL A 112 -39.99 24.12 -40.21
C VAL A 112 -40.40 23.49 -41.53
N GLU A 113 -41.68 23.55 -41.89
CA GLU A 113 -42.16 22.98 -43.15
C GLU A 113 -41.79 23.84 -44.35
N SER A 114 -41.73 25.16 -44.16
CA SER A 114 -41.28 26.12 -45.16
C SER A 114 -40.40 27.20 -44.56
N LEU A 115 -39.62 27.86 -45.41
CA LEU A 115 -38.77 28.98 -45.02
C LEU A 115 -39.56 30.28 -44.75
N GLU A 116 -40.83 30.33 -45.11
CA GLU A 116 -41.74 31.47 -44.87
C GLU A 116 -42.21 31.49 -43.40
N GLU A 117 -42.33 30.32 -42.78
CA GLU A 117 -42.76 30.17 -41.37
C GLU A 117 -41.61 30.35 -40.37
N LEU A 118 -40.37 30.47 -40.86
CA LEU A 118 -39.15 30.43 -40.07
C LEU A 118 -39.18 31.41 -38.88
N GLU A 119 -39.55 32.67 -39.11
CA GLU A 119 -39.60 33.70 -38.06
C GLU A 119 -40.68 33.41 -37.02
N HIS A 120 -41.86 32.99 -37.47
CA HIS A 120 -42.99 32.69 -36.60
C HIS A 120 -42.71 31.48 -35.71
N VAL A 121 -42.26 30.37 -36.30
CA VAL A 121 -41.92 29.14 -35.59
C VAL A 121 -40.73 29.36 -34.67
N SER A 122 -39.73 30.16 -35.09
CA SER A 122 -38.64 30.58 -34.19
C SER A 122 -39.17 31.24 -32.93
N ALA A 123 -40.16 32.13 -33.04
CA ALA A 123 -40.73 32.85 -31.90
C ALA A 123 -41.37 31.90 -30.89
N GLU A 124 -42.05 30.86 -31.36
CA GLU A 124 -42.65 29.84 -30.51
C GLU A 124 -41.60 28.99 -29.80
N TRP A 125 -40.61 28.47 -30.53
CA TRP A 125 -39.54 27.66 -29.93
C TRP A 125 -38.69 28.44 -28.93
N VAL A 126 -38.40 29.72 -29.20
CA VAL A 126 -37.72 30.59 -28.23
C VAL A 126 -38.60 30.81 -27.00
N ARG A 127 -39.91 30.94 -27.15
CA ARG A 127 -40.84 31.11 -26.03
C ARG A 127 -40.89 29.87 -25.14
N ASP A 128 -40.86 28.69 -25.73
CA ASP A 128 -40.96 27.41 -25.00
C ASP A 128 -39.65 27.04 -24.31
N ALA A 129 -38.50 27.26 -24.98
CA ALA A 129 -37.20 26.89 -24.43
C ALA A 129 -36.75 27.75 -23.24
N PHE A 130 -37.25 28.98 -23.13
CA PHE A 130 -36.85 29.91 -22.06
C PHE A 130 -38.04 30.25 -21.14
N PRO A 131 -38.07 29.79 -19.88
CA PRO A 131 -39.20 30.01 -18.97
C PRO A 131 -39.47 31.50 -18.65
N MET A 132 -40.74 31.84 -18.37
CA MET A 132 -41.29 33.21 -18.26
C MET A 132 -40.59 34.15 -17.27
N ASP A 133 -39.90 33.61 -16.27
CA ASP A 133 -39.25 34.35 -15.18
C ASP A 133 -37.82 34.84 -15.51
N ARG A 134 -37.20 34.36 -16.61
CA ARG A 134 -35.85 34.77 -17.04
C ARG A 134 -35.85 35.76 -18.23
N ARG A 135 -36.87 36.61 -18.37
CA ARG A 135 -37.27 37.19 -19.69
C ARG A 135 -37.08 38.69 -19.95
N ALA A 136 -35.90 39.26 -19.77
CA ALA A 136 -35.55 40.46 -20.56
C ALA A 136 -34.05 40.62 -20.60
N ASN A 137 -33.41 40.68 -19.44
CA ASN A 137 -31.98 40.98 -19.34
C ASN A 137 -31.08 39.94 -20.03
N TYR A 138 -31.49 38.67 -20.05
CA TYR A 138 -30.74 37.60 -20.72
C TYR A 138 -30.91 37.69 -22.24
N LEU A 139 -32.15 37.82 -22.73
CA LEU A 139 -32.45 37.83 -24.16
C LEU A 139 -32.17 39.18 -24.83
N GLN A 140 -32.22 40.30 -24.09
CA GLN A 140 -31.87 41.65 -24.57
C GLN A 140 -30.44 41.74 -25.11
N ARG A 141 -29.54 40.86 -24.66
CA ARG A 141 -28.18 40.76 -25.22
C ARG A 141 -28.18 40.42 -26.71
N PHE A 142 -29.30 39.90 -27.22
CA PHE A 142 -29.51 39.56 -28.61
C PHE A 142 -30.45 40.55 -29.36
N THR A 143 -30.86 41.66 -28.74
CA THR A 143 -31.88 42.59 -29.29
C THR A 143 -31.34 43.95 -29.72
N HIS A 144 -30.14 44.37 -29.29
CA HIS A 144 -29.60 45.68 -29.63
C HIS A 144 -28.66 45.61 -30.84
N PRO A 145 -28.85 46.46 -31.88
CA PRO A 145 -27.78 46.77 -32.81
C PRO A 145 -26.75 47.61 -32.05
N LEU A 146 -25.49 47.17 -32.02
CA LEU A 146 -24.34 48.06 -31.81
C LEU A 146 -24.30 49.02 -33.01
N SER A 147 -25.12 50.07 -32.94
CA SER A 147 -25.30 51.02 -34.03
C SER A 147 -24.09 51.93 -34.19
N ALA A 148 -23.47 51.79 -35.36
CA ALA A 148 -22.94 52.88 -36.17
C ALA A 148 -21.85 53.77 -35.56
N GLY A 149 -20.64 53.21 -35.53
CA GLY A 149 -19.40 53.96 -35.52
C GLY A 149 -18.22 53.03 -35.80
N ASN A 150 -18.08 52.58 -37.06
CA ASN A 150 -17.05 51.66 -37.56
C ASN A 150 -17.07 50.22 -36.97
N GLU A 151 -17.24 49.22 -37.86
CA GLU A 151 -16.93 47.79 -37.71
C GLU A 151 -17.02 47.13 -36.31
N ARG A 152 -18.09 46.35 -36.06
CA ARG A 152 -18.10 45.00 -35.41
C ARG A 152 -19.44 44.74 -34.70
N GLY A 153 -20.46 44.40 -35.48
CA GLY A 153 -21.53 43.52 -34.99
C GLY A 153 -20.98 42.10 -34.80
N SER A 154 -21.64 41.26 -34.00
CA SER A 154 -21.37 39.83 -33.93
C SER A 154 -21.44 39.23 -35.34
N ARG A 155 -20.29 39.04 -35.96
CA ARG A 155 -20.14 38.50 -37.32
C ARG A 155 -20.19 36.99 -37.25
N ILE A 156 -21.33 36.45 -36.82
CA ILE A 156 -21.58 35.02 -37.03
C ILE A 156 -21.62 34.82 -38.54
N LYS A 157 -20.66 34.06 -39.04
CA LYS A 157 -20.54 33.73 -40.46
C LYS A 157 -20.38 32.23 -40.61
N ALA A 158 -21.07 31.68 -41.61
CA ALA A 158 -20.83 30.33 -42.07
C ALA A 158 -19.75 30.39 -43.17
N GLU A 159 -18.72 29.57 -43.05
CA GLU A 159 -17.60 29.52 -44.00
C GLU A 159 -17.21 28.08 -44.30
N LYS A 160 -16.59 27.86 -45.47
CA LYS A 160 -16.05 26.55 -45.87
C LYS A 160 -14.60 26.43 -45.47
N LEU A 161 -14.28 25.45 -44.63
CA LEU A 161 -12.91 25.11 -44.23
C LEU A 161 -12.40 23.92 -45.03
N GLU A 162 -11.34 24.12 -45.82
CA GLU A 162 -10.65 23.03 -46.52
C GLU A 162 -9.59 22.37 -45.64
N ILE A 163 -9.69 21.05 -45.50
CA ILE A 163 -8.83 20.23 -44.64
C ILE A 163 -8.16 19.17 -45.48
N ARG A 164 -6.83 19.07 -45.36
CA ARG A 164 -6.00 18.10 -46.09
C ARG A 164 -5.51 17.02 -45.14
N PHE A 165 -6.13 15.85 -45.17
CA PHE A 165 -5.83 14.75 -44.26
C PHE A 165 -5.28 13.53 -45.01
N ARG A 166 -4.68 12.58 -44.29
CA ARG A 166 -4.31 11.27 -44.83
C ARG A 166 -5.17 10.19 -44.18
N PRO A 167 -6.15 9.62 -44.90
CA PRO A 167 -6.99 8.58 -44.32
C PRO A 167 -6.09 7.42 -43.85
N ASN A 168 -6.22 7.02 -42.60
CA ASN A 168 -5.65 5.76 -42.16
C ASN A 168 -6.27 4.65 -43.00
N LYS A 169 -5.46 3.64 -43.35
CA LYS A 169 -6.01 2.43 -43.98
C LYS A 169 -7.15 1.94 -43.07
N PRO A 170 -8.35 1.64 -43.61
CA PRO A 170 -9.33 0.91 -42.83
C PRO A 170 -8.63 -0.34 -42.32
N LYS A 171 -8.55 -0.48 -40.99
CA LYS A 171 -8.01 -1.70 -40.39
C LYS A 171 -8.83 -2.86 -40.96
N ASN A 172 -8.14 -3.83 -41.55
CA ASN A 172 -8.77 -5.08 -41.94
C ASN A 172 -9.53 -5.61 -40.72
N THR A 173 -10.79 -5.96 -40.93
CA THR A 173 -11.76 -6.46 -39.95
C THR A 173 -11.42 -7.88 -39.44
N GLU A 174 -10.15 -8.26 -39.41
CA GLU A 174 -9.67 -9.60 -39.01
C GLU A 174 -8.52 -9.57 -37.99
N ASP A 175 -8.00 -8.41 -37.59
CA ASP A 175 -7.07 -8.34 -36.45
C ASP A 175 -7.86 -8.20 -35.14
N GLU A 176 -7.58 -9.11 -34.20
CA GLU A 176 -8.09 -9.24 -32.84
C GLU A 176 -8.45 -7.90 -32.17
N LEU A 177 -9.53 -7.89 -31.37
CA LEU A 177 -9.92 -6.76 -30.50
C LEU A 177 -8.67 -6.16 -29.82
N SER A 178 -8.13 -5.08 -30.37
CA SER A 178 -6.95 -4.46 -29.81
C SER A 178 -7.39 -3.77 -28.53
N THR A 179 -6.94 -4.27 -27.40
CA THR A 179 -7.23 -3.72 -26.06
C THR A 179 -5.99 -3.01 -25.50
N PRO A 180 -5.52 -1.91 -26.12
CA PRO A 180 -4.25 -1.28 -25.79
C PRO A 180 -4.24 -0.73 -24.35
N THR A 181 -5.36 -0.21 -23.87
CA THR A 181 -5.47 0.33 -22.51
C THR A 181 -5.48 -0.78 -21.49
N LEU A 182 -6.34 -1.80 -21.64
CA LEU A 182 -6.39 -2.97 -20.76
C LEU A 182 -5.04 -3.68 -20.68
N SER A 183 -4.36 -3.85 -21.82
CA SER A 183 -3.02 -4.45 -21.88
C SER A 183 -1.94 -3.60 -21.19
N THR A 184 -2.14 -2.28 -21.11
CA THR A 184 -1.22 -1.37 -20.42
C THR A 184 -1.46 -1.37 -18.91
N VAL A 185 -2.71 -1.42 -18.47
CA VAL A 185 -3.07 -1.28 -17.04
C VAL A 185 -3.25 -2.60 -16.31
N GLY A 186 -3.36 -3.71 -17.04
CA GLY A 186 -3.73 -5.00 -16.48
C GLY A 186 -3.13 -6.21 -17.19
N GLU A 187 -3.48 -7.39 -16.67
CA GLU A 187 -3.04 -8.70 -17.18
C GLU A 187 -4.26 -9.62 -17.34
N LEU A 188 -4.35 -10.31 -18.48
CA LEU A 188 -5.46 -11.23 -18.76
C LEU A 188 -5.28 -12.55 -17.99
N LEU A 189 -6.23 -12.88 -17.11
CA LEU A 189 -6.14 -14.04 -16.21
C LEU A 189 -6.49 -15.37 -16.85
N ASN A 190 -7.49 -15.41 -17.75
CA ASN A 190 -8.01 -16.66 -18.35
C ASN A 190 -6.91 -17.59 -18.91
N PRO A 191 -5.99 -17.14 -19.81
CA PRO A 191 -4.95 -18.01 -20.35
C PRO A 191 -3.89 -18.38 -19.30
N ARG A 192 -3.63 -17.48 -18.34
CA ARG A 192 -2.71 -17.75 -17.24
C ARG A 192 -3.23 -18.88 -16.35
N MET A 193 -4.54 -18.92 -16.10
CA MET A 193 -5.16 -19.92 -15.22
C MET A 193 -5.34 -21.30 -15.88
N LEU A 194 -5.27 -21.40 -17.21
CA LEU A 194 -5.25 -22.68 -17.94
C LEU A 194 -3.91 -23.43 -17.80
N LYS A 195 -2.84 -22.75 -17.39
CA LYS A 195 -1.54 -23.39 -17.17
C LYS A 195 -1.68 -24.48 -16.10
N ARG A 196 -1.00 -25.61 -16.32
CA ARG A 196 -1.11 -26.81 -15.45
C ARG A 196 -0.70 -26.57 -14.01
N ASP A 197 0.07 -25.52 -13.75
CA ASP A 197 0.65 -25.15 -12.47
C ASP A 197 0.05 -23.87 -11.89
N ALA A 198 -1.04 -23.36 -12.48
CA ALA A 198 -1.78 -22.24 -11.94
C ALA A 198 -2.37 -22.56 -10.55
N PRO A 199 -2.43 -21.58 -9.63
CA PRO A 199 -3.07 -21.75 -8.32
C PRO A 199 -4.57 -22.04 -8.46
N ARG A 200 -5.12 -22.82 -7.52
CA ARG A 200 -6.50 -23.33 -7.54
C ARG A 200 -7.21 -23.09 -6.21
N ALA A 201 -8.54 -22.97 -6.25
CA ALA A 201 -9.36 -22.86 -5.04
C ALA A 201 -9.88 -24.22 -4.58
N TYR A 202 -8.97 -25.10 -4.12
CA TYR A 202 -9.37 -26.38 -3.52
C TYR A 202 -10.23 -26.15 -2.26
N GLU A 203 -11.22 -27.03 -2.04
CA GLU A 203 -12.20 -26.94 -0.93
C GLU A 203 -13.07 -25.65 -0.93
N ARG A 204 -13.17 -24.91 -2.05
CA ARG A 204 -13.97 -23.68 -2.18
C ARG A 204 -15.07 -23.76 -3.25
N ARG A 205 -15.64 -24.95 -3.47
CA ARG A 205 -16.57 -25.19 -4.58
C ARG A 205 -17.84 -24.34 -4.48
N ALA A 206 -18.36 -24.17 -3.26
CA ALA A 206 -19.59 -23.41 -3.03
C ALA A 206 -19.37 -21.92 -3.31
N GLU A 207 -18.30 -21.35 -2.76
CA GLU A 207 -17.95 -19.94 -2.93
C GLU A 207 -17.69 -19.60 -4.41
N VAL A 208 -16.94 -20.45 -5.12
CA VAL A 208 -16.69 -20.28 -6.55
C VAL A 208 -17.98 -20.34 -7.36
N GLN A 209 -18.91 -21.24 -7.02
CA GLN A 209 -20.21 -21.32 -7.68
C GLN A 209 -21.03 -20.05 -7.45
N THR A 210 -21.09 -19.57 -6.20
CA THR A 210 -21.78 -18.32 -5.86
C THR A 210 -21.23 -17.13 -6.64
N VAL A 211 -19.89 -17.02 -6.80
CA VAL A 211 -19.30 -15.95 -7.62
C VAL A 211 -19.72 -16.08 -9.08
N LEU A 212 -19.69 -17.27 -9.68
CA LEU A 212 -20.14 -17.48 -11.05
C LEU A 212 -21.62 -17.13 -11.23
N ASP A 213 -22.46 -17.47 -10.26
CA ASP A 213 -23.89 -17.18 -10.28
C ASP A 213 -24.11 -15.65 -10.22
N TYR A 214 -23.45 -14.95 -9.29
CA TYR A 214 -23.53 -13.49 -9.18
C TYR A 214 -23.07 -12.79 -10.45
N LEU A 215 -21.95 -13.24 -11.02
CA LEU A 215 -21.42 -12.70 -12.27
C LEU A 215 -22.36 -12.97 -13.45
N SER A 216 -23.24 -13.97 -13.40
CA SER A 216 -24.15 -14.32 -14.52
C SER A 216 -25.48 -13.57 -14.52
N GLU A 217 -25.75 -12.78 -13.48
CA GLU A 217 -26.95 -11.95 -13.38
C GLU A 217 -26.91 -10.73 -14.32
N SER A 218 -28.07 -10.12 -14.57
CA SER A 218 -28.21 -9.00 -15.52
C SER A 218 -27.88 -7.63 -14.91
N GLN A 219 -27.99 -7.47 -13.59
CA GLN A 219 -27.69 -6.24 -12.86
C GLN A 219 -27.00 -6.59 -11.54
N GLU A 220 -26.34 -5.62 -10.90
CA GLU A 220 -25.70 -5.79 -9.58
C GLU A 220 -24.70 -6.98 -9.51
N ARG A 221 -24.07 -7.28 -10.63
CA ARG A 221 -23.22 -8.46 -10.81
C ARG A 221 -21.78 -8.32 -10.30
N SER A 222 -21.39 -7.13 -9.83
CA SER A 222 -20.06 -6.89 -9.26
C SER A 222 -19.93 -7.49 -7.85
N VAL A 223 -18.79 -8.10 -7.54
CA VAL A 223 -18.58 -8.92 -6.34
C VAL A 223 -17.45 -8.38 -5.47
N LEU A 224 -17.69 -8.32 -4.17
CA LEU A 224 -16.69 -8.05 -3.13
C LEU A 224 -16.44 -9.33 -2.31
N LEU A 225 -15.26 -9.92 -2.45
CA LEU A 225 -14.80 -11.02 -1.62
C LEU A 225 -14.26 -10.47 -0.29
N THR A 226 -14.88 -10.87 0.81
CA THR A 226 -14.56 -10.36 2.15
C THR A 226 -13.97 -11.45 3.02
N GLY A 227 -12.88 -11.20 3.74
CA GLY A 227 -12.33 -12.20 4.66
C GLY A 227 -10.91 -11.90 5.11
N PRO A 228 -10.39 -12.61 6.12
CA PRO A 228 -9.05 -12.38 6.64
C PRO A 228 -7.96 -12.66 5.59
N GLN A 229 -6.76 -12.13 5.82
CA GLN A 229 -5.59 -12.40 4.97
C GLN A 229 -5.27 -13.90 4.96
N GLY A 230 -4.95 -14.47 3.80
CA GLY A 230 -4.61 -15.90 3.67
C GLY A 230 -5.81 -16.86 3.51
N ALA A 231 -7.05 -16.39 3.67
CA ALA A 231 -8.24 -17.24 3.57
C ALA A 231 -8.50 -17.83 2.16
N GLY A 232 -7.83 -17.31 1.12
CA GLY A 232 -7.95 -17.79 -0.26
C GLY A 232 -8.90 -17.00 -1.15
N LYS A 233 -9.16 -15.72 -0.84
CA LYS A 233 -9.98 -14.81 -1.68
C LYS A 233 -9.51 -14.77 -3.13
N THR A 234 -8.22 -14.50 -3.35
CA THR A 234 -7.62 -14.48 -4.70
C THR A 234 -7.68 -15.82 -5.40
N ALA A 235 -7.53 -16.92 -4.65
CA ALA A 235 -7.66 -18.25 -5.22
C ALA A 235 -9.08 -18.48 -5.78
N VAL A 236 -10.13 -17.99 -5.11
CA VAL A 236 -11.52 -18.07 -5.61
C VAL A 236 -11.65 -17.38 -6.96
N THR A 237 -11.13 -16.15 -7.12
CA THR A 237 -11.15 -15.44 -8.41
C THR A 237 -10.37 -16.17 -9.50
N TYR A 238 -9.20 -16.73 -9.16
CA TYR A 238 -8.39 -17.52 -10.09
C TYR A 238 -9.11 -18.79 -10.55
N GLU A 239 -9.83 -19.45 -9.65
CA GLU A 239 -10.66 -20.61 -9.99
C GLU A 239 -11.84 -20.24 -10.90
N VAL A 240 -12.47 -19.07 -10.67
CA VAL A 240 -13.52 -18.53 -11.54
C VAL A 240 -12.97 -18.29 -12.96
N ALA A 241 -11.83 -17.61 -13.08
CA ALA A 241 -11.16 -17.37 -14.36
C ALA A 241 -10.81 -18.67 -15.08
N TYR A 242 -10.33 -19.69 -14.34
CA TYR A 242 -10.11 -21.00 -14.92
C TYR A 242 -11.40 -21.64 -15.46
N ARG A 243 -12.47 -21.68 -14.67
CA ARG A 243 -13.71 -22.36 -15.07
C ARG A 243 -14.34 -21.71 -16.30
N ILE A 244 -14.27 -20.38 -16.39
CA ILE A 244 -14.67 -19.65 -17.60
C ILE A 244 -13.81 -20.09 -18.79
N ALA A 245 -12.49 -20.09 -18.65
CA ALA A 245 -11.57 -20.49 -19.72
C ALA A 245 -11.73 -21.96 -20.14
N LYS A 246 -12.19 -22.83 -19.24
CA LYS A 246 -12.43 -24.26 -19.47
C LYS A 246 -13.80 -24.57 -20.08
N GLY A 247 -14.70 -23.60 -20.17
CA GLY A 247 -16.10 -23.80 -20.58
C GLY A 247 -16.96 -24.45 -19.48
N GLU A 248 -16.54 -24.38 -18.21
CA GLU A 248 -17.26 -24.92 -17.05
C GLU A 248 -18.09 -23.82 -16.33
N ALA A 249 -18.29 -22.67 -16.96
CA ALA A 249 -19.07 -21.54 -16.45
C ALA A 249 -20.46 -21.47 -17.12
N PRO A 250 -21.43 -20.76 -16.51
CA PRO A 250 -22.72 -20.47 -17.13
C PRO A 250 -22.58 -19.81 -18.52
N GLU A 251 -23.58 -20.01 -19.39
CA GLU A 251 -23.54 -19.59 -20.81
C GLU A 251 -23.15 -18.11 -21.00
N ARG A 252 -23.70 -17.21 -20.15
CA ARG A 252 -23.39 -15.77 -20.17
C ARG A 252 -21.93 -15.42 -19.88
N LEU A 253 -21.19 -16.32 -19.23
CA LEU A 253 -19.79 -16.12 -18.87
C LEU A 253 -18.84 -16.86 -19.80
N GLN A 254 -19.34 -17.60 -20.79
CA GLN A 254 -18.46 -18.28 -21.73
C GLN A 254 -17.58 -17.28 -22.49
N ASN A 255 -16.28 -17.56 -22.53
CA ASN A 255 -15.27 -16.73 -23.19
C ASN A 255 -15.15 -15.29 -22.65
N VAL A 256 -15.76 -14.97 -21.50
CA VAL A 256 -15.63 -13.65 -20.89
C VAL A 256 -14.21 -13.46 -20.33
N PRO A 257 -13.46 -12.43 -20.77
CA PRO A 257 -12.11 -12.18 -20.27
C PRO A 257 -12.13 -11.51 -18.91
N ILE A 258 -11.29 -11.99 -17.99
CA ILE A 258 -11.04 -11.38 -16.69
C ILE A 258 -9.67 -10.72 -16.70
N TRP A 259 -9.65 -9.40 -16.49
CA TRP A 259 -8.44 -8.59 -16.47
C TRP A 259 -8.09 -8.20 -15.05
N GLN A 260 -6.91 -8.59 -14.59
CA GLN A 260 -6.36 -8.15 -13.32
C GLN A 260 -5.79 -6.74 -13.44
N ILE A 261 -6.26 -5.81 -12.61
CA ILE A 261 -5.85 -4.40 -12.58
C ILE A 261 -5.40 -3.97 -11.17
N SER A 262 -4.80 -2.79 -11.04
CA SER A 262 -4.46 -2.15 -9.76
C SER A 262 -4.54 -0.63 -9.86
N GLY A 263 -4.83 0.05 -8.76
CA GLY A 263 -4.90 1.51 -8.70
C GLY A 263 -3.57 2.16 -9.10
N GLY A 264 -2.45 1.59 -8.63
CA GLY A 264 -1.11 2.05 -9.01
C GLY A 264 -0.83 1.98 -10.52
N ARG A 265 -1.25 0.89 -11.20
CA ARG A 265 -1.08 0.77 -12.66
C ARG A 265 -1.97 1.73 -13.44
N LEU A 266 -3.17 2.02 -12.94
CA LEU A 266 -4.05 3.01 -13.56
C LEU A 266 -3.39 4.39 -13.60
N LEU A 267 -2.71 4.80 -12.52
CA LEU A 267 -2.02 6.10 -12.44
C LEU A 267 -0.60 6.11 -13.03
N ALA A 268 -0.02 4.95 -13.32
CA ALA A 268 1.38 4.85 -13.73
C ALA A 268 1.67 5.66 -15.01
N GLY A 269 2.70 6.51 -14.95
CA GLY A 269 3.19 7.30 -16.08
C GLY A 269 2.46 8.62 -16.33
N MET A 270 1.52 9.01 -15.47
CA MET A 270 0.75 10.24 -15.64
C MET A 270 1.38 11.41 -14.88
N ARG A 271 1.59 12.52 -15.58
CA ARG A 271 2.26 13.72 -15.04
C ARG A 271 1.42 15.00 -15.12
N PHE A 272 0.38 15.00 -15.94
CA PHE A 272 -0.45 16.18 -16.22
C PHE A 272 -1.89 15.95 -15.76
N LEU A 273 -2.58 17.01 -15.36
CA LEU A 273 -4.01 16.97 -14.98
C LEU A 273 -4.85 16.40 -16.15
N GLY A 274 -5.81 15.52 -15.87
CA GLY A 274 -6.73 14.94 -16.86
C GLY A 274 -6.29 13.62 -17.50
N GLN A 275 -4.98 13.34 -17.58
CA GLN A 275 -4.48 12.11 -18.23
C GLN A 275 -5.00 10.81 -17.61
N TRP A 276 -5.25 10.82 -16.30
CA TRP A 276 -5.81 9.67 -15.62
C TRP A 276 -7.29 9.46 -15.92
N GLN A 277 -8.03 10.54 -16.14
CA GLN A 277 -9.44 10.47 -16.49
C GLN A 277 -9.60 9.91 -17.91
N GLU A 278 -8.80 10.40 -18.86
CA GLU A 278 -8.77 9.88 -20.23
C GLU A 278 -8.48 8.37 -20.26
N ARG A 279 -7.50 7.91 -19.47
CA ARG A 279 -7.20 6.48 -19.39
C ARG A 279 -8.35 5.67 -18.80
N VAL A 280 -9.04 6.18 -17.77
CA VAL A 280 -10.19 5.49 -17.17
C VAL A 280 -11.36 5.44 -18.14
N LEU A 281 -11.60 6.50 -18.92
CA LEU A 281 -12.63 6.49 -19.97
C LEU A 281 -12.30 5.49 -21.07
N ALA A 282 -11.07 5.50 -21.59
CA ALA A 282 -10.61 4.52 -22.59
C ALA A 282 -10.69 3.08 -22.08
N LEU A 283 -10.35 2.86 -20.79
CA LEU A 283 -10.52 1.56 -20.14
C LEU A 283 -11.98 1.11 -20.12
N LEU A 284 -12.90 2.01 -19.77
CA LEU A 284 -14.34 1.71 -19.71
C LEU A 284 -14.92 1.36 -21.08
N GLU A 285 -14.48 2.07 -22.13
CA GLU A 285 -14.85 1.77 -23.52
C GLU A 285 -14.37 0.38 -23.92
N GLU A 286 -13.07 0.06 -23.73
CA GLU A 286 -12.53 -1.26 -24.05
C GLU A 286 -13.21 -2.38 -23.26
N VAL A 287 -13.50 -2.16 -21.98
CA VAL A 287 -14.21 -3.14 -21.15
C VAL A 287 -15.61 -3.41 -21.68
N LYS A 288 -16.33 -2.35 -22.08
CA LYS A 288 -17.68 -2.46 -22.61
C LYS A 288 -17.70 -3.17 -23.97
N GLU A 289 -16.76 -2.84 -24.86
CA GLU A 289 -16.64 -3.47 -26.19
C GLU A 289 -16.33 -4.96 -26.09
N VAL A 290 -15.42 -5.34 -25.20
CA VAL A 290 -14.96 -6.72 -25.03
C VAL A 290 -15.89 -7.52 -24.12
N GLY A 291 -16.72 -6.85 -23.32
CA GLY A 291 -17.52 -7.48 -22.25
C GLY A 291 -16.66 -8.05 -21.12
N ALA A 292 -15.57 -7.36 -20.78
CA ALA A 292 -14.58 -7.82 -19.81
C ALA A 292 -15.03 -7.68 -18.34
N ILE A 293 -14.51 -8.56 -17.48
CA ILE A 293 -14.61 -8.42 -16.02
C ILE A 293 -13.27 -7.87 -15.50
N LEU A 294 -13.32 -6.83 -14.68
CA LEU A 294 -12.13 -6.30 -14.01
C LEU A 294 -11.95 -6.99 -12.66
N PHE A 295 -10.72 -7.39 -12.33
CA PHE A 295 -10.34 -7.91 -11.02
C PHE A 295 -9.34 -6.97 -10.35
N ALA A 296 -9.73 -6.37 -9.22
CA ALA A 296 -8.86 -5.55 -8.38
C ALA A 296 -8.56 -6.27 -7.05
N GLU A 297 -7.30 -6.63 -6.81
CA GLU A 297 -6.91 -7.41 -5.62
C GLU A 297 -7.12 -6.66 -4.28
N ASN A 298 -7.22 -5.33 -4.31
CA ASN A 298 -7.32 -4.51 -3.12
C ASN A 298 -8.32 -3.37 -3.32
N LEU A 299 -9.48 -3.47 -2.67
CA LEU A 299 -10.53 -2.45 -2.72
C LEU A 299 -10.01 -1.08 -2.29
N ILE A 300 -9.22 -1.01 -1.22
CA ILE A 300 -8.78 0.28 -0.66
C ILE A 300 -7.84 1.00 -1.62
N GLU A 301 -6.91 0.26 -2.24
CA GLU A 301 -6.04 0.84 -3.26
C GLU A 301 -6.86 1.44 -4.40
N LEU A 302 -7.86 0.71 -4.90
CA LEU A 302 -8.75 1.20 -5.96
C LEU A 302 -9.54 2.46 -5.52
N LEU A 303 -10.03 2.48 -4.28
CA LEU A 303 -10.82 3.59 -3.74
C LEU A 303 -9.99 4.84 -3.48
N GLU A 304 -8.78 4.68 -2.96
CA GLU A 304 -7.86 5.77 -2.62
C GLU A 304 -7.13 6.34 -3.82
N THR A 305 -7.27 5.70 -5.00
CA THR A 305 -6.73 6.20 -6.25
C THR A 305 -7.51 7.46 -6.68
N SER A 306 -7.16 8.60 -6.08
CA SER A 306 -7.60 9.92 -6.50
C SER A 306 -6.37 10.76 -6.80
N GLY A 307 -6.26 11.25 -8.02
CA GLY A 307 -5.26 12.27 -8.34
C GLY A 307 -5.49 13.44 -7.38
N ASN A 308 -4.43 13.87 -6.69
CA ASN A 308 -4.45 14.96 -5.70
C ASN A 308 -5.40 16.10 -6.13
N ASP A 309 -6.60 16.17 -5.54
CA ASP A 309 -7.30 17.41 -5.24
C ASP A 309 -8.65 17.12 -4.55
N LYS A 310 -8.93 17.92 -3.52
CA LYS A 310 -10.11 17.78 -2.63
C LYS A 310 -11.46 18.02 -3.33
N HIS A 311 -11.50 18.32 -4.64
CA HIS A 311 -12.70 18.77 -5.35
C HIS A 311 -12.82 18.20 -6.79
N SER A 312 -12.94 16.87 -6.97
CA SER A 312 -13.66 16.25 -8.12
C SER A 312 -13.76 14.73 -7.94
N GLN A 313 -14.72 14.08 -8.62
CA GLN A 313 -14.97 12.64 -8.51
C GLN A 313 -13.70 11.83 -8.88
N GLY A 314 -13.10 11.13 -7.92
CA GLY A 314 -11.99 10.20 -8.16
C GLY A 314 -12.41 9.00 -9.02
N ILE A 315 -11.49 8.08 -9.29
CA ILE A 315 -11.75 6.86 -10.08
C ILE A 315 -13.04 6.14 -9.62
N PRO A 316 -13.32 5.93 -8.32
CA PRO A 316 -14.55 5.26 -7.89
C PRO A 316 -15.83 5.96 -8.36
N GLY A 317 -15.82 7.29 -8.45
CA GLY A 317 -16.96 8.08 -8.93
C GLY A 317 -17.20 7.88 -10.43
N MET A 318 -16.13 7.73 -11.22
CA MET A 318 -16.24 7.44 -12.66
C MET A 318 -16.69 6.00 -12.93
N LEU A 319 -16.24 5.03 -12.12
CA LEU A 319 -16.62 3.62 -12.31
C LEU A 319 -18.06 3.34 -11.88
N LEU A 320 -18.58 4.03 -10.85
CA LEU A 320 -19.86 3.72 -10.21
C LEU A 320 -21.07 3.71 -11.17
N PRO A 321 -21.27 4.71 -12.06
CA PRO A 321 -22.38 4.67 -13.02
C PRO A 321 -22.35 3.42 -13.93
N HIS A 322 -21.17 3.02 -14.38
CA HIS A 322 -20.99 1.84 -15.22
C HIS A 322 -21.22 0.54 -14.44
N MET A 323 -20.87 0.49 -13.16
CA MET A 323 -21.19 -0.65 -12.29
C MET A 323 -22.69 -0.80 -12.07
N LEU A 324 -23.41 0.31 -11.84
CA LEU A 324 -24.86 0.31 -11.62
C LEU A 324 -25.64 -0.06 -12.89
N SER A 325 -25.19 0.43 -14.04
CA SER A 325 -25.79 0.08 -15.34
C SER A 325 -25.53 -1.36 -15.79
N GLY A 326 -24.50 -2.01 -15.24
CA GLY A 326 -24.04 -3.34 -15.64
C GLY A 326 -23.02 -3.34 -16.79
N ASP A 327 -22.68 -2.17 -17.34
CA ASP A 327 -21.63 -1.98 -18.35
C ASP A 327 -20.24 -2.36 -17.83
N LEU A 328 -20.02 -2.25 -16.52
CA LEU A 328 -18.78 -2.63 -15.85
C LEU A 328 -19.05 -3.66 -14.76
N VAL A 329 -18.28 -4.75 -14.81
CA VAL A 329 -18.30 -5.79 -13.77
C VAL A 329 -16.95 -5.84 -13.09
N ILE A 330 -16.95 -5.70 -11.76
CA ILE A 330 -15.75 -5.74 -10.94
C ILE A 330 -15.82 -6.90 -9.95
N ILE A 331 -14.73 -7.66 -9.85
CA ILE A 331 -14.42 -8.51 -8.69
C ILE A 331 -13.35 -7.79 -7.89
N THR A 332 -13.55 -7.64 -6.59
CA THR A 332 -12.55 -7.02 -5.71
C THR A 332 -12.49 -7.72 -4.36
N GLU A 333 -11.39 -7.51 -3.63
CA GLU A 333 -11.20 -8.10 -2.31
C GLU A 333 -11.01 -7.05 -1.22
N ALA A 334 -11.49 -7.36 -0.02
CA ALA A 334 -11.22 -6.58 1.18
C ALA A 334 -11.17 -7.46 2.43
N ARG A 335 -10.45 -6.99 3.44
CA ARG A 335 -10.54 -7.50 4.81
C ARG A 335 -11.65 -6.79 5.58
N PRO A 336 -12.22 -7.41 6.62
CA PRO A 336 -13.31 -6.81 7.41
C PRO A 336 -13.02 -5.37 7.88
N GLU A 337 -11.80 -5.12 8.36
CA GLU A 337 -11.34 -3.80 8.82
C GLU A 337 -11.30 -2.74 7.71
N GLN A 338 -11.06 -3.14 6.46
CA GLN A 338 -11.03 -2.25 5.30
C GLN A 338 -12.45 -1.86 4.87
N ILE A 339 -13.43 -2.74 5.05
CA ILE A 339 -14.83 -2.47 4.69
C ILE A 339 -15.38 -1.31 5.51
N ALA A 340 -15.15 -1.32 6.83
CA ALA A 340 -15.62 -0.26 7.71
C ALA A 340 -15.13 1.13 7.25
N ARG A 341 -13.90 1.21 6.73
CA ARG A 341 -13.32 2.44 6.20
C ARG A 341 -13.90 2.82 4.84
N ALA A 342 -14.08 1.86 3.95
CA ALA A 342 -14.72 2.06 2.66
C ALA A 342 -16.19 2.50 2.82
N GLU A 343 -16.90 2.07 3.87
CA GLU A 343 -18.27 2.51 4.18
C GLU A 343 -18.33 4.00 4.56
N GLN A 344 -17.31 4.50 5.25
CA GLN A 344 -17.24 5.91 5.64
C GLN A 344 -16.92 6.84 4.45
N SER A 345 -16.12 6.37 3.49
CA SER A 345 -15.56 7.18 2.40
C SER A 345 -16.33 7.04 1.07
N HIS A 346 -16.73 5.82 0.71
CA HIS A 346 -17.36 5.50 -0.58
C HIS A 346 -18.57 4.55 -0.42
N PRO A 347 -19.62 4.96 0.32
CA PRO A 347 -20.78 4.10 0.60
C PRO A 347 -21.53 3.68 -0.67
N GLY A 348 -21.62 4.55 -1.69
CA GLY A 348 -22.27 4.24 -2.96
C GLY A 348 -21.55 3.13 -3.75
N PHE A 349 -20.22 3.15 -3.78
CA PHE A 349 -19.41 2.13 -4.44
C PHE A 349 -19.56 0.77 -3.76
N LEU A 350 -19.53 0.74 -2.42
CA LEU A 350 -19.75 -0.50 -1.67
C LEU A 350 -21.16 -1.08 -1.84
N ARG A 351 -22.19 -0.25 -2.01
CA ARG A 351 -23.56 -0.71 -2.25
C ARG A 351 -23.72 -1.36 -3.63
N ALA A 352 -22.90 -0.97 -4.61
CA ALA A 352 -22.87 -1.58 -5.94
C ALA A 352 -22.15 -2.95 -5.97
N LEU A 353 -21.60 -3.41 -4.85
CA LEU A 353 -20.86 -4.66 -4.73
C LEU A 353 -21.61 -5.69 -3.88
N ARG A 354 -21.84 -6.88 -4.44
CA ARG A 354 -22.38 -8.02 -3.68
C ARG A 354 -21.29 -8.66 -2.84
N ARG A 355 -21.50 -8.71 -1.53
CA ARG A 355 -20.52 -9.25 -0.58
C ARG A 355 -20.59 -10.78 -0.51
N LEU A 356 -19.44 -11.43 -0.55
CA LEU A 356 -19.29 -12.86 -0.27
C LEU A 356 -18.18 -13.06 0.77
N SER A 357 -18.53 -13.63 1.93
CA SER A 357 -17.56 -13.96 2.97
C SER A 357 -16.76 -15.21 2.60
N ILE A 358 -15.44 -15.12 2.73
CA ILE A 358 -14.49 -16.22 2.59
C ILE A 358 -13.87 -16.47 3.96
N ASP A 359 -14.46 -17.43 4.68
CA ASP A 359 -14.05 -17.77 6.04
C ASP A 359 -12.80 -18.66 6.02
N PRO A 360 -11.90 -18.58 7.03
CA PRO A 360 -10.72 -19.46 7.13
C PRO A 360 -11.07 -20.94 7.01
N LEU A 361 -10.24 -21.73 6.32
CA LEU A 361 -10.41 -23.17 6.28
C LEU A 361 -10.12 -23.81 7.64
N GLN A 362 -10.89 -24.84 7.99
CA GLN A 362 -10.56 -25.72 9.10
C GLN A 362 -9.29 -26.53 8.78
N PRO A 363 -8.49 -26.93 9.79
CA PRO A 363 -7.26 -27.70 9.56
C PRO A 363 -7.46 -28.97 8.71
N SER A 364 -8.57 -29.68 8.90
CA SER A 364 -8.91 -30.89 8.12
C SER A 364 -9.19 -30.61 6.64
N ALA A 365 -9.81 -29.47 6.31
CA ALA A 365 -9.98 -29.04 4.92
C ALA A 365 -8.65 -28.55 4.34
N CYS A 366 -7.86 -27.83 5.13
CA CYS A 366 -6.52 -27.37 4.74
C CYS A 366 -5.58 -28.56 4.40
N ASP A 367 -5.64 -29.67 5.14
CA ASP A 367 -4.88 -30.88 4.82
C ASP A 367 -5.18 -31.40 3.40
N LYS A 368 -6.45 -31.41 3.00
CA LYS A 368 -6.84 -31.80 1.64
C LYS A 368 -6.31 -30.81 0.59
N VAL A 369 -6.27 -29.52 0.90
CA VAL A 369 -5.65 -28.51 0.03
C VAL A 369 -4.16 -28.82 -0.14
N LEU A 370 -3.44 -29.14 0.94
CA LEU A 370 -2.04 -29.52 0.90
C LEU A 370 -1.80 -30.84 0.15
N ASP A 371 -2.70 -31.82 0.28
CA ASP A 371 -2.64 -33.07 -0.48
C ASP A 371 -2.76 -32.80 -1.99
N ARG A 372 -3.71 -31.96 -2.40
CA ARG A 372 -3.85 -31.52 -3.80
C ARG A 372 -2.65 -30.70 -4.28
N LEU A 373 -2.11 -29.83 -3.42
CA LEU A 373 -0.91 -29.05 -3.68
C LEU A 373 0.30 -29.95 -3.96
N SER A 374 0.43 -31.10 -3.27
CA SER A 374 1.50 -32.09 -3.48
C SER A 374 1.67 -32.48 -4.95
N TYR A 375 0.57 -32.66 -5.70
CA TYR A 375 0.63 -32.98 -7.13
C TYR A 375 1.23 -31.85 -7.97
N ARG A 376 0.90 -30.59 -7.65
CA ARG A 376 1.47 -29.40 -8.31
C ARG A 376 2.95 -29.25 -7.97
N LEU A 377 3.31 -29.37 -6.69
CA LEU A 377 4.70 -29.31 -6.24
C LEU A 377 5.55 -30.39 -6.89
N GLY A 378 5.01 -31.59 -7.07
CA GLY A 378 5.72 -32.66 -7.75
C GLY A 378 5.99 -32.36 -9.22
N ARG A 379 5.10 -31.64 -9.91
CA ARG A 379 5.33 -31.22 -11.31
C ARG A 379 6.35 -30.09 -11.42
N GLN A 380 6.30 -29.11 -10.51
CA GLN A 380 7.18 -27.94 -10.55
C GLN A 380 8.58 -28.22 -9.98
N TYR A 381 8.66 -28.96 -8.89
CA TYR A 381 9.88 -29.12 -8.09
C TYR A 381 10.35 -30.58 -7.96
N GLY A 382 9.57 -31.57 -8.45
CA GLY A 382 9.95 -32.98 -8.38
C GLY A 382 9.82 -33.60 -6.98
N VAL A 383 9.01 -33.01 -6.07
CA VAL A 383 8.85 -33.50 -4.69
C VAL A 383 7.39 -33.74 -4.32
N ARG A 384 7.13 -34.57 -3.30
CA ARG A 384 5.78 -34.81 -2.77
C ARG A 384 5.70 -34.55 -1.27
N LEU A 385 4.51 -34.19 -0.79
CA LEU A 385 4.19 -34.08 0.62
C LEU A 385 3.61 -35.39 1.14
N THR A 386 4.16 -35.94 2.22
CA THR A 386 3.56 -37.06 2.98
C THR A 386 2.50 -36.55 3.95
N SER A 387 1.62 -37.43 4.43
CA SER A 387 0.61 -37.08 5.45
C SER A 387 1.25 -36.52 6.72
N GLU A 388 2.32 -37.16 7.24
CA GLU A 388 3.06 -36.69 8.41
C GLU A 388 3.62 -35.28 8.22
N THR A 389 4.11 -34.97 7.01
CA THR A 389 4.66 -33.65 6.70
C THR A 389 3.58 -32.59 6.64
N ARG A 390 2.38 -32.90 6.12
CA ARG A 390 1.26 -31.97 6.12
C ARG A 390 0.75 -31.70 7.52
N GLU A 391 0.67 -32.72 8.36
CA GLU A 391 0.34 -32.57 9.79
C GLU A 391 1.35 -31.64 10.47
N GLN A 392 2.66 -31.86 10.26
CA GLN A 392 3.71 -31.00 10.80
C GLN A 392 3.59 -29.54 10.31
N VAL A 393 3.26 -29.33 9.02
CA VAL A 393 3.01 -27.99 8.46
C VAL A 393 1.86 -27.31 9.19
N LEU A 394 0.73 -28.01 9.37
CA LEU A 394 -0.46 -27.48 10.05
C LEU A 394 -0.19 -27.16 11.54
N GLU A 395 0.56 -28.02 12.23
CA GLU A 395 0.99 -27.79 13.62
C GLU A 395 1.84 -26.51 13.73
N LEU A 396 2.85 -26.36 12.86
CA LEU A 396 3.78 -25.22 12.89
C LEU A 396 3.06 -23.89 12.59
N VAL A 397 2.19 -23.85 11.58
CA VAL A 397 1.45 -22.62 11.24
C VAL A 397 0.36 -22.31 12.28
N GLY A 398 -0.17 -23.33 12.95
CA GLY A 398 -1.16 -23.16 14.03
C GLY A 398 -0.56 -22.61 15.34
N ARG A 399 0.76 -22.63 15.49
CA ARG A 399 1.46 -22.24 16.73
C ARG A 399 1.26 -20.78 17.13
N PHE A 400 1.18 -19.86 16.16
CA PHE A 400 0.95 -18.44 16.42
C PHE A 400 -0.31 -17.98 15.69
N LYS A 401 -1.37 -17.66 16.44
CA LYS A 401 -2.65 -17.25 15.85
C LYS A 401 -2.54 -15.87 15.22
N GLY A 402 -3.29 -15.64 14.15
CA GLY A 402 -3.60 -14.30 13.66
C GLY A 402 -2.63 -13.70 12.64
N VAL A 403 -1.44 -14.28 12.43
CA VAL A 403 -0.49 -13.82 11.41
C VAL A 403 -1.12 -13.87 10.01
N ALA A 404 -1.79 -14.98 9.70
CA ALA A 404 -2.69 -15.12 8.55
C ALA A 404 -3.62 -16.32 8.73
N ALA A 405 -4.74 -16.33 8.02
CA ALA A 405 -5.73 -17.40 8.03
C ALA A 405 -5.34 -18.55 7.08
N LEU A 406 -5.78 -19.77 7.42
CA LEU A 406 -5.65 -20.92 6.54
C LEU A 406 -6.51 -20.76 5.27
N PRO A 407 -6.04 -21.26 4.11
CA PRO A 407 -4.87 -22.14 3.94
C PRO A 407 -3.53 -21.42 3.68
N GLY A 408 -3.52 -20.09 3.52
CA GLY A 408 -2.36 -19.32 3.04
C GLY A 408 -1.00 -19.70 3.66
N PRO A 409 -0.81 -19.57 4.99
CA PRO A 409 0.46 -19.88 5.65
C PRO A 409 0.94 -21.32 5.43
N ALA A 410 0.02 -22.28 5.35
CA ALA A 410 0.35 -23.68 5.14
C ALA A 410 0.83 -23.92 3.71
N VAL A 411 0.17 -23.31 2.73
CA VAL A 411 0.58 -23.33 1.32
C VAL A 411 1.94 -22.67 1.15
N ASP A 412 2.15 -21.48 1.73
CA ASP A 412 3.42 -20.75 1.66
C ASP A 412 4.58 -21.55 2.24
N LEU A 413 4.37 -22.23 3.38
CA LEU A 413 5.37 -23.10 4.00
C LEU A 413 5.67 -24.30 3.10
N ALA A 414 4.65 -24.97 2.58
CA ALA A 414 4.82 -26.13 1.70
C ALA A 414 5.54 -25.78 0.37
N GLU A 415 5.19 -24.66 -0.25
CA GLU A 415 5.87 -24.16 -1.45
C GLU A 415 7.33 -23.80 -1.16
N ARG A 416 7.61 -23.16 -0.01
CA ARG A 416 8.97 -22.88 0.43
C ARG A 416 9.77 -24.17 0.58
N MET A 417 9.23 -25.17 1.26
CA MET A 417 9.87 -26.49 1.44
C MET A 417 10.20 -27.13 0.09
N ALA A 418 9.27 -27.09 -0.86
CA ALA A 418 9.48 -27.67 -2.18
C ALA A 418 10.55 -26.92 -2.98
N ARG A 419 10.54 -25.58 -2.94
CA ARG A 419 11.53 -24.75 -3.64
C ARG A 419 12.94 -24.97 -3.11
N THR A 420 13.12 -25.07 -1.79
CA THR A 420 14.46 -25.26 -1.18
C THR A 420 14.99 -26.68 -1.35
N ASN A 421 14.12 -27.66 -1.59
CA ASN A 421 14.47 -29.08 -1.71
C ASN A 421 14.13 -29.64 -3.10
N ALA A 422 14.14 -28.80 -4.13
CA ALA A 422 13.76 -29.18 -5.48
C ALA A 422 14.67 -30.31 -6.00
N LYS A 423 14.05 -31.37 -6.51
CA LYS A 423 14.71 -32.57 -7.04
C LYS A 423 14.06 -32.99 -8.37
N PRO A 424 14.15 -32.14 -9.42
CA PRO A 424 13.51 -32.44 -10.70
C PRO A 424 14.11 -33.71 -11.33
N GLY A 425 13.24 -34.59 -11.83
CA GLY A 425 13.65 -35.80 -12.57
C GLY A 425 14.16 -36.96 -11.71
N ILE A 426 14.23 -36.81 -10.39
CA ILE A 426 14.61 -37.88 -9.47
C ILE A 426 13.34 -38.61 -9.02
N VAL A 427 13.36 -39.94 -9.10
CA VAL A 427 12.36 -40.84 -8.52
C VAL A 427 13.08 -41.91 -7.70
N ASP A 428 12.41 -42.45 -6.68
CA ASP A 428 12.90 -43.59 -5.91
C ASP A 428 12.70 -44.93 -6.66
N GLU A 429 13.08 -46.04 -6.02
CA GLU A 429 13.00 -47.39 -6.59
C GLU A 429 11.57 -47.79 -6.99
N ASP A 430 10.56 -47.22 -6.33
CA ASP A 430 9.14 -47.43 -6.61
C ASP A 430 8.60 -46.47 -7.69
N GLY A 431 9.45 -45.61 -8.25
CA GLY A 431 9.07 -44.60 -9.23
C GLY A 431 8.36 -43.39 -8.63
N GLU A 432 8.35 -43.24 -7.30
CA GLU A 432 7.77 -42.11 -6.62
C GLU A 432 8.75 -40.94 -6.52
N ARG A 433 8.20 -39.72 -6.46
CA ARG A 433 9.00 -38.53 -6.24
C ARG A 433 9.53 -38.49 -4.81
N PRO A 434 10.74 -37.94 -4.57
CA PRO A 434 11.27 -37.71 -3.24
C PRO A 434 10.27 -37.05 -2.30
N ALA A 435 10.05 -37.70 -1.16
CA ALA A 435 9.14 -37.25 -0.14
C ALA A 435 9.78 -36.14 0.72
N LEU A 436 9.05 -35.05 0.92
CA LEU A 436 9.38 -34.08 1.96
C LEU A 436 9.02 -34.67 3.33
N THR A 437 9.92 -34.49 4.29
CA THR A 437 9.80 -35.01 5.65
C THR A 437 9.38 -33.90 6.63
N PRO A 438 8.94 -34.25 7.86
CA PRO A 438 8.66 -33.27 8.90
C PRO A 438 9.87 -32.36 9.23
N SER A 439 11.10 -32.87 9.12
CA SER A 439 12.30 -32.03 9.32
C SER A 439 12.39 -30.91 8.29
N HIS A 440 12.02 -31.15 7.02
CA HIS A 440 12.02 -30.09 6.02
C HIS A 440 11.01 -28.97 6.36
N ALA A 441 9.87 -29.32 6.97
CA ALA A 441 8.89 -28.33 7.44
C ALA A 441 9.46 -27.47 8.56
N ILE A 442 10.12 -28.10 9.53
CA ILE A 442 10.80 -27.43 10.64
C ILE A 442 11.89 -26.49 10.12
N ASP A 443 12.75 -26.97 9.22
CA ASP A 443 13.87 -26.18 8.68
C ASP A 443 13.35 -24.99 7.84
N ALA A 444 12.31 -25.20 7.02
CA ALA A 444 11.67 -24.13 6.27
C ALA A 444 10.99 -23.10 7.18
N TYR A 445 10.36 -23.55 8.26
CA TYR A 445 9.71 -22.68 9.24
C TYR A 445 10.72 -21.87 10.07
N ALA A 446 11.82 -22.50 10.51
CA ALA A 446 12.94 -21.81 11.16
C ALA A 446 13.52 -20.73 10.25
N SER A 447 13.76 -21.05 8.97
CA SER A 447 14.26 -20.07 7.99
C SER A 447 13.28 -18.92 7.75
N MET A 448 11.98 -19.19 7.71
CA MET A 448 10.94 -18.17 7.49
C MET A 448 10.79 -17.23 8.69
N THR A 449 10.73 -17.79 9.90
CA THR A 449 10.42 -17.05 11.13
C THR A 449 11.67 -16.51 11.82
N GLY A 450 12.83 -17.12 11.59
CA GLY A 450 14.06 -16.92 12.36
C GLY A 450 14.14 -17.76 13.64
N LEU A 451 13.04 -18.42 14.05
CA LEU A 451 13.00 -19.16 15.31
C LEU A 451 14.01 -20.31 15.33
N PRO A 452 14.82 -20.44 16.40
CA PRO A 452 15.79 -21.50 16.49
C PRO A 452 15.10 -22.86 16.57
N ARG A 453 15.67 -23.85 15.87
CA ARG A 453 15.15 -25.23 15.82
C ARG A 453 14.83 -25.82 17.20
N PRO A 454 15.68 -25.67 18.24
CA PRO A 454 15.37 -26.10 19.60
C PRO A 454 14.08 -25.53 20.21
N LEU A 455 13.53 -24.42 19.70
CA LEU A 455 12.25 -23.89 20.16
C LEU A 455 11.08 -24.49 19.39
N ILE A 456 11.25 -24.77 18.11
CA ILE A 456 10.16 -25.23 17.24
C ILE A 456 10.01 -26.75 17.15
N ASP A 457 11.10 -27.51 17.29
CA ASP A 457 11.14 -28.97 17.14
C ASP A 457 11.18 -29.67 18.51
N PRO A 458 10.12 -30.36 18.95
CA PRO A 458 10.07 -31.06 20.23
C PRO A 458 11.18 -32.10 20.41
N LYS A 459 11.70 -32.68 19.32
CA LYS A 459 12.75 -33.71 19.35
C LYS A 459 14.14 -33.14 19.57
N THR A 460 14.34 -31.85 19.33
CA THR A 460 15.63 -31.19 19.52
C THR A 460 15.87 -30.92 21.02
N PRO A 461 17.04 -31.27 21.59
CA PRO A 461 17.37 -30.95 22.98
C PRO A 461 17.30 -29.44 23.25
N PHE A 462 16.77 -29.07 24.41
CA PHE A 462 16.71 -27.69 24.87
C PHE A 462 17.13 -27.64 26.33
N GLN A 463 18.17 -26.85 26.65
CA GLN A 463 18.59 -26.64 28.03
C GLN A 463 18.43 -25.17 28.40
N ARG A 464 17.81 -24.94 29.55
CA ARG A 464 17.65 -23.60 30.12
C ARG A 464 19.01 -22.90 30.32
N GLN A 465 20.05 -23.67 30.65
CA GLN A 465 21.39 -23.15 30.89
C GLN A 465 22.03 -22.55 29.63
N ASP A 466 21.69 -23.06 28.43
CA ASP A 466 22.20 -22.51 27.17
C ASP A 466 21.67 -21.10 26.94
N VAL A 467 20.40 -20.86 27.28
CA VAL A 467 19.76 -19.55 27.21
C VAL A 467 20.46 -18.58 28.16
N ILE A 468 20.64 -18.97 29.43
CA ILE A 468 21.33 -18.16 30.44
C ILE A 468 22.74 -17.78 29.95
N THR A 469 23.49 -18.78 29.48
CA THR A 469 24.86 -18.59 28.97
C THR A 469 24.90 -17.65 27.76
N HIS A 470 23.91 -17.71 26.88
CA HIS A 470 23.80 -16.79 25.74
C HIS A 470 23.64 -15.34 26.21
N PHE A 471 22.74 -15.10 27.17
CA PHE A 471 22.49 -13.75 27.70
C PHE A 471 23.65 -13.22 28.57
N ASP A 472 24.27 -14.06 29.41
CA ASP A 472 25.39 -13.68 30.30
C ASP A 472 26.65 -13.21 29.56
N ARG A 473 26.78 -13.56 28.27
CA ARG A 473 27.87 -13.08 27.39
C ARG A 473 27.67 -11.63 26.95
N ALA A 474 26.44 -11.11 27.02
CA ALA A 474 26.08 -9.81 26.45
C ALA A 474 25.41 -8.85 27.42
N VAL A 475 24.73 -9.37 28.44
CA VAL A 475 24.00 -8.61 29.45
C VAL A 475 24.66 -8.88 30.79
N PHE A 476 25.15 -7.82 31.45
CA PHE A 476 25.93 -7.94 32.68
C PHE A 476 25.21 -7.27 33.85
N ASP A 477 25.28 -7.87 35.04
CA ASP A 477 24.65 -7.41 36.29
C ASP A 477 23.12 -7.25 36.25
N GLN A 478 22.43 -7.89 35.29
CA GLN A 478 20.96 -7.83 35.17
C GLN A 478 20.29 -9.21 35.33
N PRO A 479 20.42 -9.90 36.48
CA PRO A 479 19.89 -11.26 36.64
C PRO A 479 18.37 -11.32 36.51
N GLU A 480 17.62 -10.28 36.92
CA GLU A 480 16.17 -10.19 36.74
C GLU A 480 15.77 -10.12 35.26
N GLY A 481 16.50 -9.31 34.49
CA GLY A 481 16.29 -9.19 33.05
C GLY A 481 16.56 -10.52 32.34
N ILE A 482 17.69 -11.16 32.65
CA ILE A 482 18.06 -12.46 32.07
C ILE A 482 17.02 -13.52 32.44
N GLN A 483 16.63 -13.59 33.71
CA GLN A 483 15.64 -14.55 34.19
C GLN A 483 14.28 -14.39 33.47
N ALA A 484 13.83 -13.15 33.24
CA ALA A 484 12.61 -12.90 32.48
C ALA A 484 12.70 -13.37 31.03
N MET A 485 13.85 -13.18 30.37
CA MET A 485 14.07 -13.67 28.99
C MET A 485 14.12 -15.20 28.94
N VAL A 486 14.75 -15.84 29.93
CA VAL A 486 14.81 -17.29 30.05
C VAL A 486 13.42 -17.89 30.25
N GLU A 487 12.58 -17.26 31.09
CA GLU A 487 11.19 -17.67 31.27
C GLU A 487 10.37 -17.51 30.00
N LEU A 488 10.50 -16.38 29.29
CA LEU A 488 9.87 -16.18 27.97
C LEU A 488 10.23 -17.31 27.00
N VAL A 489 11.52 -17.58 26.83
CA VAL A 489 12.01 -18.63 25.92
C VAL A 489 11.50 -20.00 26.32
N THR A 490 11.42 -20.29 27.62
CA THR A 490 10.93 -21.57 28.15
C THR A 490 9.42 -21.73 27.92
N THR A 491 8.63 -20.67 28.14
CA THR A 491 7.19 -20.65 27.82
C THR A 491 6.94 -20.83 26.33
N MET A 492 7.77 -20.18 25.48
CA MET A 492 7.74 -20.38 24.04
C MET A 492 8.06 -21.81 23.65
N ARG A 493 9.08 -22.43 24.25
CA ARG A 493 9.43 -23.84 24.03
C ARG A 493 8.27 -24.77 24.38
N ALA A 494 7.60 -24.52 25.50
CA ALA A 494 6.47 -25.31 25.96
C ALA A 494 5.17 -25.06 25.17
N GLY A 495 5.12 -24.02 24.33
CA GLY A 495 3.91 -23.65 23.59
C GLY A 495 2.80 -23.08 24.48
N LEU A 496 3.14 -22.54 25.65
CA LEU A 496 2.19 -22.06 26.67
C LEU A 496 1.96 -20.54 26.62
N ASN A 497 2.33 -19.88 25.52
CA ASN A 497 2.06 -18.45 25.36
C ASN A 497 0.57 -18.20 25.14
N SER A 498 0.10 -17.00 25.51
CA SER A 498 -1.25 -16.58 25.18
C SER A 498 -1.43 -16.49 23.66
N PRO A 499 -2.50 -17.07 23.09
CA PRO A 499 -2.74 -17.04 21.66
C PRO A 499 -3.24 -15.67 21.15
N GLU A 500 -3.62 -14.77 22.06
CA GLU A 500 -4.23 -13.47 21.73
C GLU A 500 -3.38 -12.28 22.16
N ARG A 501 -2.23 -12.50 22.79
CA ARG A 501 -1.33 -11.43 23.24
C ARG A 501 0.05 -11.59 22.62
N PRO A 502 0.89 -10.54 22.64
CA PRO A 502 2.29 -10.68 22.26
C PRO A 502 2.98 -11.80 23.07
N LEU A 503 4.08 -12.35 22.53
CA LEU A 503 4.84 -13.43 23.18
C LEU A 503 5.30 -13.04 24.58
N GLY A 504 5.58 -11.75 24.77
CA GLY A 504 5.74 -11.13 26.07
C GLY A 504 5.77 -9.61 25.93
N SER A 505 5.32 -8.93 26.97
CA SER A 505 5.38 -7.47 27.10
C SER A 505 6.14 -7.07 28.36
N PHE A 506 7.22 -6.32 28.16
CA PHE A 506 8.15 -5.97 29.24
C PHE A 506 8.34 -4.47 29.33
N LEU A 507 8.43 -3.96 30.57
CA LEU A 507 8.88 -2.59 30.85
C LEU A 507 10.20 -2.65 31.63
N PHE A 508 11.28 -2.25 30.98
CA PHE A 508 12.62 -2.17 31.57
C PHE A 508 12.85 -0.79 32.17
N LEU A 509 13.08 -0.73 33.48
CA LEU A 509 13.27 0.52 34.24
C LEU A 509 14.70 0.63 34.72
N GLY A 510 15.30 1.82 34.70
CA GLY A 510 16.62 2.05 35.30
C GLY A 510 17.40 3.14 34.59
N PRO A 511 18.63 3.47 35.03
CA PRO A 511 19.40 4.54 34.43
C PRO A 511 19.84 4.24 32.99
N THR A 512 20.34 5.25 32.28
CA THR A 512 20.88 5.07 30.93
C THR A 512 22.14 4.22 30.96
N GLY A 513 22.36 3.40 29.93
CA GLY A 513 23.64 2.68 29.77
C GLY A 513 23.81 1.41 30.61
N VAL A 514 22.77 0.94 31.30
CA VAL A 514 22.81 -0.29 32.13
C VAL A 514 22.48 -1.59 31.38
N GLY A 515 22.12 -1.51 30.10
CA GLY A 515 21.91 -2.70 29.25
C GLY A 515 20.46 -2.99 28.86
N LYS A 516 19.49 -2.10 29.10
CA LYS A 516 18.07 -2.27 28.69
C LYS A 516 17.93 -2.62 27.20
N THR A 517 18.48 -1.78 26.33
CA THR A 517 18.50 -1.98 24.87
C THR A 517 19.33 -3.19 24.46
N GLN A 518 20.42 -3.47 25.18
CA GLN A 518 21.29 -4.61 24.90
C GLN A 518 20.57 -5.95 25.15
N THR A 519 19.73 -6.03 26.19
CA THR A 519 18.88 -7.20 26.45
C THR A 519 17.90 -7.44 25.31
N ALA A 520 17.22 -6.41 24.80
CA ALA A 520 16.31 -6.51 23.67
C ALA A 520 17.03 -6.98 22.39
N LEU A 521 18.20 -6.41 22.11
CA LEU A 521 19.04 -6.80 20.96
C LEU A 521 19.55 -8.25 21.06
N THR A 522 19.91 -8.68 22.28
CA THR A 522 20.35 -10.06 22.56
C THR A 522 19.19 -11.04 22.39
N LEU A 523 17.98 -10.66 22.84
CA LEU A 523 16.78 -11.46 22.62
C LEU A 523 16.46 -11.62 21.12
N ALA A 524 16.54 -10.55 20.33
CA ALA A 524 16.30 -10.61 18.89
C ALA A 524 17.28 -11.56 18.18
N GLN A 525 18.56 -11.52 18.56
CA GLN A 525 19.56 -12.46 18.07
C GLN A 525 19.28 -13.90 18.48
N TYR A 526 18.92 -14.13 19.74
CA TYR A 526 18.65 -15.47 20.24
C TYR A 526 17.41 -16.08 19.57
N LEU A 527 16.31 -15.31 19.52
CA LEU A 527 15.03 -15.79 19.00
C LEU A 527 14.97 -15.83 17.48
N PHE A 528 15.63 -14.93 16.77
CA PHE A 528 15.43 -14.80 15.33
C PHE A 528 16.72 -14.94 14.51
N GLY A 529 17.85 -15.20 15.16
CA GLY A 529 19.16 -15.37 14.53
C GLY A 529 19.77 -14.10 13.95
N ASN A 530 19.05 -12.97 13.94
CA ASN A 530 19.47 -11.71 13.34
C ASN A 530 19.11 -10.51 14.22
N LYS A 531 20.07 -9.59 14.40
CA LYS A 531 19.88 -8.28 15.06
C LYS A 531 18.84 -7.41 14.34
N ASP A 532 18.70 -7.53 13.03
CA ASP A 532 17.76 -6.74 12.22
C ASP A 532 16.29 -7.05 12.53
N ARG A 533 16.03 -8.13 13.29
CA ARG A 533 14.70 -8.48 13.80
C ARG A 533 14.31 -7.67 15.04
N LEU A 534 15.15 -6.72 15.45
CA LEU A 534 14.83 -5.68 16.42
C LEU A 534 14.25 -4.46 15.69
N ILE A 535 12.93 -4.30 15.77
CA ILE A 535 12.26 -3.09 15.28
C ILE A 535 12.30 -2.05 16.41
N ARG A 536 13.17 -1.05 16.28
CA ARG A 536 13.38 -0.03 17.30
C ARG A 536 12.69 1.28 16.92
N PHE A 537 11.99 1.85 17.90
CA PHE A 537 11.42 3.19 17.85
C PHE A 537 11.93 3.99 19.04
N ASP A 538 12.47 5.18 18.78
CA ASP A 538 12.85 6.14 19.82
C ASP A 538 11.63 7.01 20.14
N MET A 539 11.06 6.87 21.33
CA MET A 539 9.85 7.61 21.71
C MET A 539 10.09 9.11 21.89
N SER A 540 11.35 9.56 21.95
CA SER A 540 11.69 10.98 21.87
C SER A 540 11.39 11.59 20.49
N GLU A 541 11.31 10.78 19.43
CA GLU A 541 10.87 11.25 18.10
C GLU A 541 9.35 11.40 17.99
N TYR A 542 8.59 10.90 18.98
CA TYR A 542 7.12 10.84 18.99
C TYR A 542 6.49 11.61 20.16
N GLN A 543 7.14 12.70 20.60
CA GLN A 543 6.74 13.51 21.76
C GLN A 543 5.50 14.38 21.50
N ASP A 544 5.29 14.81 20.26
CA ASP A 544 4.17 15.67 19.87
C ASP A 544 3.07 14.90 19.13
N ALA A 545 1.88 15.49 19.05
CA ALA A 545 0.72 14.83 18.47
C ALA A 545 0.89 14.49 16.97
N TRP A 546 1.66 15.30 16.23
CA TRP A 546 1.89 15.09 14.80
C TRP A 546 2.84 13.92 14.56
N SER A 547 3.99 13.90 15.24
CA SER A 547 4.93 12.81 15.15
C SER A 547 4.30 11.49 15.61
N ALA A 548 3.58 11.48 16.73
CA ALA A 548 2.80 10.32 17.17
C ALA A 548 1.79 9.84 16.11
N GLY A 549 1.19 10.76 15.36
CA GLY A 549 0.31 10.47 14.24
C GLY A 549 0.97 9.62 13.13
N ARG A 550 2.28 9.75 12.90
CA ARG A 550 3.05 8.94 11.94
C ARG A 550 3.24 7.50 12.41
N LEU A 551 3.46 7.29 13.71
CA LEU A 551 3.62 5.94 14.28
C LEU A 551 2.31 5.13 14.15
N VAL A 552 1.19 5.80 14.41
CA VAL A 552 -0.17 5.23 14.43
C VAL A 552 -0.82 5.20 13.04
N GLY A 553 -0.44 6.09 12.12
CA GLY A 553 -1.01 6.20 10.78
C GLY A 553 -2.33 6.97 10.71
N ARG A 554 -2.57 7.93 11.62
CA ARG A 554 -3.81 8.72 11.64
C ARG A 554 -3.79 9.95 10.73
N TYR A 555 -2.63 10.30 10.17
CA TYR A 555 -2.44 11.56 9.46
C TYR A 555 -2.37 11.34 7.94
N GLN A 556 -3.13 12.14 7.17
CA GLN A 556 -3.16 12.17 5.69
C GLN A 556 -3.45 10.85 4.96
N GLY A 557 -3.93 9.81 5.63
CA GLY A 557 -4.11 8.50 5.01
C GLY A 557 -2.79 7.79 4.73
N GLU A 558 -1.72 8.13 5.46
CA GLU A 558 -0.48 7.37 5.42
C GLU A 558 -0.55 6.13 6.32
N GLN A 559 0.10 5.07 5.87
CA GLN A 559 0.23 3.84 6.65
C GLN A 559 1.05 4.08 7.92
N GLY A 560 0.55 3.62 9.08
CA GLY A 560 1.26 3.76 10.35
C GLY A 560 2.59 3.01 10.34
N GLU A 561 3.67 3.66 10.79
CA GLU A 561 5.01 3.07 10.69
C GLU A 561 5.12 1.75 11.47
N LEU A 562 4.57 1.68 12.68
CA LEU A 562 4.59 0.45 13.48
C LEU A 562 3.87 -0.70 12.78
N VAL A 563 2.68 -0.42 12.25
CA VAL A 563 1.87 -1.41 11.51
C VAL A 563 2.60 -1.88 10.26
N ARG A 564 3.24 -0.98 9.51
CA ARG A 564 4.03 -1.32 8.32
C ARG A 564 5.19 -2.25 8.67
N ARG A 565 6.03 -1.88 9.64
CA ARG A 565 7.21 -2.65 10.04
C ARG A 565 6.83 -4.04 10.56
N VAL A 566 5.76 -4.15 11.35
CA VAL A 566 5.26 -5.43 11.86
C VAL A 566 4.66 -6.29 10.75
N ARG A 567 4.00 -5.69 9.74
CA ARG A 567 3.53 -6.45 8.56
C ARG A 567 4.69 -7.03 7.76
N GLU A 568 5.74 -6.24 7.57
CA GLU A 568 6.96 -6.67 6.87
C GLU A 568 7.72 -7.75 7.68
N GLN A 569 7.71 -7.66 9.01
CA GLN A 569 8.41 -8.57 9.91
C GLN A 569 7.56 -8.94 11.15
N PRO A 570 6.62 -9.89 11.02
CA PRO A 570 5.73 -10.27 12.13
C PRO A 570 6.49 -10.89 13.31
N PHE A 571 7.48 -11.73 12.99
CA PHE A 571 8.40 -12.33 13.95
C PHE A 571 9.53 -11.34 14.25
N SER A 572 9.38 -10.59 15.34
CA SER A 572 10.31 -9.52 15.71
C SER A 572 10.29 -9.22 17.21
N VAL A 573 11.34 -8.54 17.67
CA VAL A 573 11.35 -7.84 18.96
C VAL A 573 11.08 -6.37 18.66
N ILE A 574 10.03 -5.80 19.25
CA ILE A 574 9.67 -4.40 19.11
C ILE A 574 10.19 -3.67 20.35
N LEU A 575 11.10 -2.72 20.14
CA LEU A 575 11.69 -1.91 21.19
C LEU A 575 11.15 -0.48 21.11
N LEU A 576 10.43 -0.08 22.15
CA LEU A 576 9.94 1.28 22.37
C LEU A 576 10.84 1.93 23.44
N ASP A 577 11.87 2.65 23.01
CA ASP A 577 12.89 3.21 23.87
C ASP A 577 12.44 4.55 24.46
N GLU A 578 12.72 4.82 25.74
CA GLU A 578 12.33 6.05 26.44
C GLU A 578 10.82 6.32 26.41
N ILE A 579 10.01 5.29 26.70
CA ILE A 579 8.55 5.31 26.56
C ILE A 579 7.85 6.43 27.33
N GLU A 580 8.46 6.95 28.40
CA GLU A 580 7.95 8.12 29.12
C GLU A 580 7.91 9.38 28.26
N LYS A 581 8.71 9.48 27.19
CA LYS A 581 8.76 10.65 26.32
C LYS A 581 7.62 10.68 25.30
N ALA A 582 6.98 9.55 25.02
CA ALA A 582 5.94 9.48 24.00
C ALA A 582 4.73 10.37 24.31
N HIS A 583 4.09 10.91 23.27
CA HIS A 583 2.79 11.55 23.37
C HIS A 583 1.71 10.55 23.87
N SER A 584 0.69 11.04 24.59
CA SER A 584 -0.37 10.21 25.18
C SER A 584 -1.10 9.30 24.19
N ASN A 585 -1.37 9.78 22.98
CA ASN A 585 -1.99 9.02 21.89
C ASN A 585 -1.23 7.72 21.53
N VAL A 586 0.08 7.65 21.79
CA VAL A 586 0.86 6.43 21.57
C VAL A 586 0.45 5.36 22.58
N PHE A 587 0.21 5.72 23.85
CA PHE A 587 -0.22 4.76 24.88
C PHE A 587 -1.58 4.16 24.56
N ASP A 588 -2.53 4.98 24.08
CA ASP A 588 -3.86 4.50 23.68
C ASP A 588 -3.77 3.47 22.55
N PHE A 589 -2.87 3.71 21.59
CA PHE A 589 -2.60 2.77 20.51
C PHE A 589 -1.96 1.47 21.02
N LEU A 590 -1.03 1.57 21.97
CA LEU A 590 -0.35 0.41 22.57
C LEU A 590 -1.26 -0.43 23.47
N LEU A 591 -2.35 0.12 24.03
CA LEU A 591 -3.30 -0.66 24.83
C LEU A 591 -3.90 -1.83 24.03
N GLN A 592 -4.21 -1.60 22.74
CA GLN A 592 -4.71 -2.64 21.84
C GLN A 592 -3.61 -3.67 21.55
N ALA A 593 -2.39 -3.22 21.29
CA ALA A 593 -1.24 -4.09 21.06
C ALA A 593 -0.98 -5.05 22.23
N LEU A 594 -0.94 -4.52 23.44
CA LEU A 594 -0.57 -5.25 24.66
C LEU A 594 -1.71 -6.16 25.17
N GLY A 595 -2.97 -5.77 24.93
CA GLY A 595 -4.13 -6.52 25.39
C GLY A 595 -4.69 -7.54 24.42
N GLU A 596 -4.85 -7.14 23.15
CA GLU A 596 -5.53 -7.94 22.11
C GLU A 596 -4.55 -8.48 21.07
N GLY A 597 -3.25 -8.15 21.19
CA GLY A 597 -2.24 -8.61 20.25
C GLY A 597 -2.51 -8.11 18.83
N ARG A 598 -3.21 -6.98 18.68
CA ARG A 598 -3.63 -6.41 17.39
C ARG A 598 -3.37 -4.93 17.36
N LEU A 599 -3.01 -4.42 16.19
CA LEU A 599 -2.89 -3.00 15.91
C LEU A 599 -3.55 -2.69 14.57
N THR A 600 -4.38 -1.65 14.56
CA THR A 600 -5.02 -1.13 13.35
C THR A 600 -4.59 0.32 13.13
N ASP A 601 -3.94 0.61 11.99
CA ASP A 601 -3.58 1.99 11.66
C ASP A 601 -4.78 2.82 11.19
N GLY A 602 -4.58 4.13 10.99
CA GLY A 602 -5.64 5.02 10.53
C GLY A 602 -6.09 4.80 9.08
N ILE A 603 -5.39 3.95 8.31
CA ILE A 603 -5.83 3.51 6.98
C ILE A 603 -6.64 2.20 7.02
N GLY A 604 -6.97 1.72 8.22
CA GLY A 604 -7.78 0.52 8.43
C GLY A 604 -7.01 -0.76 8.17
N GLN A 605 -5.68 -0.72 8.24
CA GLN A 605 -4.86 -1.91 8.10
C GLN A 605 -4.54 -2.50 9.47
N THR A 606 -4.89 -3.75 9.65
CA THR A 606 -4.63 -4.48 10.90
C THR A 606 -3.41 -5.40 10.75
N VAL A 607 -2.61 -5.49 11.83
CA VAL A 607 -1.57 -6.50 12.03
C VAL A 607 -1.73 -7.15 13.40
N THR A 608 -1.25 -8.39 13.52
CA THR A 608 -1.20 -9.13 14.78
C THR A 608 0.22 -9.17 15.34
N LEU A 609 0.34 -9.06 16.66
CA LEU A 609 1.58 -9.01 17.43
C LEU A 609 1.84 -10.29 18.23
N THR A 610 1.01 -11.32 18.05
CA THR A 610 1.10 -12.63 18.73
C THR A 610 2.41 -13.40 18.45
N SER A 611 3.17 -12.98 17.44
CA SER A 611 4.50 -13.51 17.09
C SER A 611 5.65 -12.55 17.45
N ALA A 612 5.33 -11.42 18.10
CA ALA A 612 6.29 -10.40 18.48
C ALA A 612 6.49 -10.35 20.01
N VAL A 613 7.67 -9.89 20.43
CA VAL A 613 7.96 -9.51 21.82
C VAL A 613 7.99 -8.00 21.91
N ILE A 614 7.26 -7.40 22.85
CA ILE A 614 7.26 -5.95 23.05
C ILE A 614 8.11 -5.61 24.28
N ILE A 615 9.13 -4.78 24.08
CA ILE A 615 9.99 -4.26 25.13
C ILE A 615 9.88 -2.75 25.12
N MET A 616 9.50 -2.19 26.26
CA MET A 616 9.53 -0.76 26.53
C MET A 616 10.70 -0.48 27.47
N THR A 617 11.45 0.59 27.25
CA THR A 617 12.45 1.04 28.21
C THR A 617 12.09 2.41 28.75
N SER A 618 12.40 2.64 30.03
CA SER A 618 12.19 3.93 30.66
C SER A 618 13.29 4.25 31.65
N ASN A 619 13.56 5.55 31.82
CA ASN A 619 14.45 6.06 32.86
C ASN A 619 13.68 6.52 34.11
N LEU A 620 12.39 6.24 34.22
CA LEU A 620 11.60 6.51 35.42
C LEU A 620 12.19 5.79 36.65
N GLY A 621 12.21 6.48 37.79
CA GLY A 621 12.79 5.97 39.03
C GLY A 621 14.33 5.90 39.06
N ALA A 622 15.03 6.29 37.97
CA ALA A 622 16.49 6.28 37.94
C ALA A 622 17.15 7.31 38.89
N GLY A 623 16.37 8.24 39.44
CA GLY A 623 16.79 9.19 40.48
C GLY A 623 16.45 8.75 41.92
N GLY A 624 16.02 7.50 42.12
CA GLY A 624 15.60 6.93 43.41
C GLY A 624 16.70 6.82 44.46
N PRO A 625 16.35 6.69 45.75
CA PRO A 625 17.09 7.24 46.87
C PRO A 625 18.56 6.81 46.84
N SER A 626 19.43 7.77 46.50
CA SER A 626 20.83 7.76 46.87
C SER A 626 20.93 7.24 48.30
N SER A 627 21.84 6.28 48.51
CA SER A 627 22.21 5.56 49.73
C SER A 627 22.29 6.40 51.03
N LEU A 628 21.20 7.02 51.44
CA LEU A 628 20.99 7.70 52.72
C LEU A 628 20.59 6.65 53.73
N GLY A 629 21.58 5.84 54.12
CA GLY A 629 21.43 4.77 55.10
C GLY A 629 22.72 4.00 55.24
N PHE A 630 23.68 4.57 55.98
CA PHE A 630 24.80 3.86 56.57
C PHE A 630 24.25 2.77 57.51
N GLY A 631 24.01 1.60 56.95
CA GLY A 631 23.61 0.41 57.67
C GLY A 631 23.75 -0.79 56.75
N GLN A 632 24.49 -1.80 57.19
CA GLN A 632 24.50 -3.14 56.57
C GLN A 632 23.09 -3.75 56.68
N ARG A 633 22.16 -3.29 55.84
CA ARG A 633 20.93 -4.05 55.56
C ARG A 633 21.30 -5.16 54.58
N SER A 634 20.70 -6.33 54.76
CA SER A 634 20.87 -7.46 53.85
C SER A 634 20.55 -7.03 52.40
N SER A 635 21.25 -7.64 51.44
CA SER A 635 21.07 -7.40 50.00
C SER A 635 19.61 -7.54 49.55
N GLU A 636 18.85 -8.41 50.21
CA GLU A 636 17.44 -8.69 49.94
C GLU A 636 16.51 -7.54 50.37
N VAL A 637 16.78 -6.87 51.49
CA VAL A 637 15.99 -5.71 51.95
C VAL A 637 16.22 -4.50 51.05
N LYS A 638 17.46 -4.29 50.59
CA LYS A 638 17.76 -3.23 49.60
C LYS A 638 17.07 -3.51 48.26
N ARG A 639 17.07 -4.77 47.82
CA ARG A 639 16.40 -5.21 46.59
C ARG A 639 14.89 -4.95 46.63
N ASN A 640 14.22 -5.27 47.72
CA ASN A 640 12.79 -5.04 47.86
C ASN A 640 12.44 -3.54 47.87
N ALA A 641 13.30 -2.70 48.46
CA ALA A 641 13.11 -1.25 48.47
C ALA A 641 13.30 -0.62 47.08
N GLU A 642 14.29 -1.06 46.30
CA GLU A 642 14.49 -0.63 44.91
C GLU A 642 13.30 -1.02 44.02
N VAL A 643 12.84 -2.27 44.11
CA VAL A 643 11.68 -2.74 43.35
C VAL A 643 10.46 -1.89 43.69
N ALA A 644 10.18 -1.66 44.98
CA ALA A 644 9.07 -0.82 45.40
C ALA A 644 9.19 0.62 44.85
N HIS A 645 10.40 1.20 44.85
CA HIS A 645 10.63 2.54 44.30
C HIS A 645 10.29 2.61 42.80
N TYR A 646 10.78 1.66 42.02
CA TYR A 646 10.51 1.60 40.58
C TYR A 646 9.03 1.35 40.27
N THR A 647 8.37 0.46 41.02
CA THR A 647 6.93 0.22 40.88
C THR A 647 6.12 1.49 41.15
N SER A 648 6.41 2.19 42.25
CA SER A 648 5.73 3.47 42.55
C SER A 648 5.99 4.55 41.50
N ALA A 649 7.20 4.60 40.92
CA ALA A 649 7.50 5.55 39.84
C ALA A 649 6.66 5.28 38.57
N VAL A 650 6.43 4.01 38.24
CA VAL A 650 5.57 3.61 37.12
C VAL A 650 4.10 3.92 37.40
N GLU A 651 3.59 3.56 38.57
CA GLU A 651 2.19 3.77 38.95
C GLU A 651 1.82 5.26 39.03
N ASN A 652 2.77 6.13 39.40
CA ASN A 652 2.55 7.57 39.42
C ASN A 652 2.57 8.21 38.03
N TYR A 653 3.27 7.61 37.06
CA TYR A 653 3.42 8.17 35.71
C TYR A 653 2.39 7.62 34.73
N PHE A 654 2.23 6.30 34.68
CA PHE A 654 1.37 5.61 33.73
C PHE A 654 0.00 5.32 34.34
N ARG A 655 -1.05 5.41 33.51
CA ARG A 655 -2.41 5.02 33.92
C ARG A 655 -2.45 3.53 34.27
N PRO A 656 -3.23 3.12 35.29
CA PRO A 656 -3.36 1.71 35.69
C PRO A 656 -3.77 0.78 34.54
N GLU A 657 -4.58 1.28 33.60
CA GLU A 657 -5.01 0.58 32.40
C GLU A 657 -3.83 0.12 31.53
N PHE A 658 -2.80 0.96 31.40
CA PHE A 658 -1.60 0.66 30.64
C PHE A 658 -0.70 -0.31 31.39
N VAL A 659 -0.46 -0.04 32.67
CA VAL A 659 0.36 -0.88 33.55
C VAL A 659 -0.18 -2.31 33.62
N GLY A 660 -1.50 -2.47 33.76
CA GLY A 660 -2.17 -3.77 33.84
C GLY A 660 -2.10 -4.62 32.56
N ARG A 661 -1.63 -4.05 31.43
CA ARG A 661 -1.43 -4.77 30.16
C ARG A 661 0.03 -5.20 29.94
N ILE A 662 0.95 -4.82 30.81
CA ILE A 662 2.36 -5.20 30.77
C ILE A 662 2.54 -6.49 31.56
N ASP A 663 3.14 -7.52 30.96
CA ASP A 663 3.30 -8.81 31.64
C ASP A 663 4.30 -8.74 32.79
N LYS A 664 5.41 -8.02 32.59
CA LYS A 664 6.44 -7.82 33.63
C LYS A 664 7.10 -6.46 33.58
N ILE A 665 7.23 -5.84 34.75
CA ILE A 665 8.05 -4.66 34.99
C ILE A 665 9.36 -5.13 35.62
N ILE A 666 10.49 -4.78 35.00
CA ILE A 666 11.80 -5.31 35.35
C ILE A 666 12.74 -4.15 35.67
N PRO A 667 13.22 -4.03 36.92
CA PRO A 667 14.23 -3.05 37.27
C PRO A 667 15.62 -3.51 36.80
N PHE A 668 16.35 -2.58 36.19
CA PHE A 668 17.75 -2.69 35.80
C PHE A 668 18.59 -1.85 36.75
N ARG A 669 19.67 -2.45 37.24
CA ARG A 669 20.54 -1.85 38.24
C ARG A 669 21.73 -1.16 37.59
N SER A 670 22.31 -0.22 38.32
CA SER A 670 23.62 0.33 37.99
C SER A 670 24.66 -0.80 37.93
N LEU A 671 25.54 -0.70 36.94
CA LEU A 671 26.58 -1.67 36.67
C LEU A 671 27.62 -1.64 37.80
N SER A 672 28.08 -2.81 38.25
CA SER A 672 29.12 -2.87 39.27
C SER A 672 30.51 -2.56 38.69
N GLN A 673 31.41 -2.10 39.55
CA GLN A 673 32.85 -1.94 39.24
C GLN A 673 33.47 -3.23 38.66
N ARG A 674 33.06 -4.41 39.16
CA ARG A 674 33.54 -5.71 38.63
C ARG A 674 33.13 -5.95 37.18
N THR A 675 31.99 -5.40 36.78
CA THR A 675 31.46 -5.51 35.41
C THR A 675 32.09 -4.51 34.45
N ALA A 676 32.57 -3.37 34.96
CA ALA A 676 33.26 -2.36 34.15
C ALA A 676 34.44 -2.97 33.37
N ARG A 677 35.24 -3.83 34.02
CA ARG A 677 36.34 -4.54 33.37
C ARG A 677 35.90 -5.42 32.20
N ARG A 678 34.88 -6.27 32.41
CA ARG A 678 34.33 -7.14 31.35
C ARG A 678 33.79 -6.33 30.17
N LEU A 679 33.20 -5.16 30.43
CA LEU A 679 32.71 -4.26 29.39
C LEU A 679 33.86 -3.64 28.57
N VAL A 680 34.93 -3.20 29.24
CA VAL A 680 36.14 -2.68 28.58
C VAL A 680 36.78 -3.77 27.72
N GLU A 681 36.99 -4.96 28.28
CA GLU A 681 37.55 -6.10 27.56
C GLU A 681 36.73 -6.43 26.30
N LYS A 682 35.41 -6.48 26.42
CA LYS A 682 34.52 -6.68 25.27
C LYS A 682 34.62 -5.55 24.23
N ALA A 683 34.67 -4.29 24.66
CA ALA A 683 34.81 -3.15 23.75
C ALA A 683 36.16 -3.17 23.02
N LEU A 684 37.23 -3.64 23.67
CA LEU A 684 38.54 -3.86 23.06
C LEU A 684 38.51 -5.01 22.05
N GLU A 685 37.87 -6.14 22.37
CA GLU A 685 37.68 -7.25 21.43
C GLU A 685 36.97 -6.78 20.15
N GLU A 686 35.88 -6.01 20.29
CA GLU A 686 35.16 -5.42 19.15
C GLU A 686 36.02 -4.43 18.34
N ALA A 687 36.87 -3.64 19.01
CA ALA A 687 37.80 -2.75 18.34
C ALA A 687 38.90 -3.52 17.58
N PHE A 688 39.40 -4.61 18.16
CA PHE A 688 40.47 -5.42 17.57
C PHE A 688 39.98 -6.35 16.45
N ALA A 689 38.69 -6.66 16.42
CA ALA A 689 38.04 -7.41 15.34
C ALA A 689 37.79 -6.58 14.06
N ARG A 690 38.15 -5.29 14.04
CA ARG A 690 37.90 -4.42 12.89
C ARG A 690 38.69 -4.85 11.65
N GLU A 691 38.06 -4.68 10.49
CA GLU A 691 38.56 -5.11 9.18
C GLU A 691 40.02 -4.70 8.91
N GLY A 692 40.41 -3.49 9.30
CA GLY A 692 41.77 -2.98 9.10
C GLY A 692 42.85 -3.81 9.80
N LEU A 693 42.55 -4.43 10.94
CA LEU A 693 43.46 -5.31 11.67
C LEU A 693 43.38 -6.74 11.15
N VAL A 694 42.15 -7.23 10.92
CA VAL A 694 41.89 -8.61 10.45
C VAL A 694 42.50 -8.87 9.08
N ARG A 695 42.32 -7.96 8.11
CA ARG A 695 42.89 -8.10 6.75
C ARG A 695 44.42 -8.11 6.76
N ARG A 696 45.05 -7.44 7.73
CA ARG A 696 46.51 -7.41 7.94
C ARG A 696 47.02 -8.57 8.82
N ARG A 697 46.12 -9.43 9.32
CA ARG A 697 46.41 -10.53 10.25
C ARG A 697 47.18 -10.05 11.48
N LEU A 698 46.82 -8.89 12.00
CA LEU A 698 47.43 -8.32 13.20
C LEU A 698 46.71 -8.85 14.44
N GLN A 699 47.49 -9.28 15.43
CA GLN A 699 46.96 -9.66 16.74
C GLN A 699 47.24 -8.53 17.72
N VAL A 700 46.22 -7.85 18.21
CA VAL A 700 46.38 -6.73 19.14
C VAL A 700 45.99 -7.17 20.55
N ARG A 701 46.80 -6.81 21.54
CA ARG A 701 46.50 -6.97 22.97
C ARG A 701 46.67 -5.65 23.70
N ALA A 702 45.82 -5.39 24.68
CA ALA A 702 45.96 -4.27 25.61
C ALA A 702 46.65 -4.74 26.90
N SER A 703 47.49 -3.91 27.50
CA SER A 703 48.02 -4.14 28.85
C SER A 703 46.96 -3.96 29.93
N ASP A 704 47.17 -4.56 31.10
CA ASP A 704 46.27 -4.39 32.25
C ASP A 704 46.16 -2.93 32.69
N ASP A 705 47.27 -2.18 32.65
CA ASP A 705 47.30 -0.76 33.00
C ASP A 705 46.42 0.08 32.06
N LEU A 706 46.43 -0.24 30.76
CA LEU A 706 45.54 0.39 29.79
C LEU A 706 44.07 0.03 30.07
N ILE A 707 43.77 -1.22 30.44
CA ILE A 707 42.41 -1.65 30.79
C ILE A 707 41.90 -0.88 32.02
N GLU A 708 42.69 -0.80 33.10
CA GLU A 708 42.31 -0.07 34.32
C GLU A 708 42.14 1.43 34.06
N HIS A 709 42.96 2.01 33.20
CA HIS A 709 42.81 3.40 32.77
C HIS A 709 41.50 3.63 31.98
N LEU A 710 41.16 2.71 31.07
CA LEU A 710 39.90 2.75 30.32
C LEU A 710 38.67 2.58 31.23
N ILE A 711 38.75 1.75 32.28
CA ILE A 711 37.69 1.63 33.29
C ILE A 711 37.49 2.98 33.99
N THR A 712 38.57 3.60 34.45
CA THR A 712 38.54 4.85 35.22
C THR A 712 37.91 6.00 34.44
N ILE A 713 38.18 6.10 33.14
CA ILE A 713 37.67 7.19 32.28
C ILE A 713 36.32 6.84 31.64
N GLY A 714 36.16 5.58 31.24
CA GLY A 714 35.05 5.13 30.40
C GLY A 714 33.80 4.71 31.16
N PHE A 715 33.86 4.63 32.50
CA PHE A 715 32.77 4.14 33.33
C PHE A 715 32.37 5.16 34.40
N ASP A 716 31.09 5.54 34.39
CA ASP A 716 30.51 6.46 35.36
C ASP A 716 29.29 5.79 36.02
N GLU A 717 29.18 5.87 37.35
CA GLU A 717 28.11 5.23 38.12
C GLU A 717 26.71 5.76 37.76
N LYS A 718 26.62 7.01 37.30
CA LYS A 718 25.39 7.71 36.91
C LYS A 718 25.05 7.52 35.41
N TYR A 719 26.05 7.47 34.54
CA TYR A 719 25.85 7.37 33.07
C TYR A 719 26.08 5.96 32.49
N GLY A 720 26.52 5.00 33.31
CA GLY A 720 26.80 3.63 32.91
C GLY A 720 27.94 3.52 31.90
N ALA A 721 27.88 2.52 31.01
CA ALA A 721 28.91 2.25 30.02
C ALA A 721 28.84 3.13 28.76
N ARG A 722 28.03 4.19 28.74
CA ARG A 722 27.84 5.04 27.55
C ARG A 722 29.13 5.78 27.11
N PRO A 723 29.96 6.32 28.02
CA PRO A 723 31.24 6.96 27.66
C PRO A 723 32.30 5.99 27.15
N LEU A 724 32.18 4.69 27.49
CA LEU A 724 33.20 3.68 27.19
C LEU A 724 33.50 3.58 25.69
N ARG A 725 32.47 3.58 24.84
CA ARG A 725 32.66 3.48 23.39
C ARG A 725 33.50 4.65 22.86
N GLN A 726 33.18 5.88 23.27
CA GLN A 726 33.94 7.06 22.87
C GLN A 726 35.37 7.00 23.41
N THR A 727 35.54 6.51 24.63
CA THR A 727 36.85 6.35 25.29
C THR A 727 37.72 5.36 24.51
N VAL A 728 37.17 4.22 24.10
CA VAL A 728 37.87 3.22 23.27
C VAL A 728 38.17 3.77 21.87
N GLU A 729 37.27 4.52 21.23
CA GLU A 729 37.58 5.18 19.94
C GLU A 729 38.76 6.15 20.06
N ASN A 730 38.75 6.99 21.10
CA ASN A 730 39.76 8.03 21.30
C ASN A 730 41.12 7.49 21.74
N LEU A 731 41.13 6.55 22.69
CA LEU A 731 42.35 6.07 23.34
C LEU A 731 42.90 4.78 22.73
N VAL A 732 42.11 4.02 21.99
CA VAL A 732 42.54 2.72 21.43
C VAL A 732 42.54 2.77 19.91
N THR A 733 41.38 3.01 19.31
CA THR A 733 41.25 2.96 17.84
C THR A 733 42.07 4.06 17.17
N THR A 734 42.00 5.30 17.67
CA THR A 734 42.69 6.44 17.05
C THR A 734 44.22 6.28 17.10
N PRO A 735 44.85 5.89 18.22
CA PRO A 735 46.28 5.57 18.25
C PRO A 735 46.66 4.40 17.34
N LEU A 736 45.86 3.33 17.28
CA LEU A 736 46.09 2.23 16.33
C LEU A 736 46.05 2.70 14.89
N ALA A 737 45.05 3.50 14.52
CA ALA A 737 44.92 4.02 13.17
C ALA A 737 46.14 4.89 12.79
N LYS A 738 46.61 5.75 13.71
CA LYS A 738 47.83 6.54 13.51
C LYS A 738 49.06 5.66 13.34
N PHE A 739 49.21 4.62 14.17
CA PHE A 739 50.31 3.67 14.08
C PHE A 739 50.31 2.90 12.74
N LEU A 740 49.15 2.41 12.29
CA LEU A 740 49.02 1.72 11.01
C LEU A 740 49.27 2.64 9.82
N ALA A 741 48.85 3.90 9.90
CA ALA A 741 49.11 4.90 8.86
C ALA A 741 50.62 5.21 8.74
N ALA A 742 51.33 5.27 9.87
CA ALA A 742 52.78 5.45 9.88
C ALA A 742 53.55 4.19 9.44
N ASN A 743 52.98 2.99 9.63
CA ASN A 743 53.60 1.70 9.35
C ASN A 743 52.83 0.93 8.25
N VAL A 744 52.81 1.49 7.04
CA VAL A 744 51.96 1.02 5.92
C VAL A 744 52.16 -0.46 5.57
N ASN A 745 53.37 -1.00 5.76
CA ASN A 745 53.74 -2.37 5.39
C ASN A 745 53.55 -3.40 6.50
N ILE A 746 53.02 -3.02 7.67
CA ILE A 746 52.92 -3.94 8.81
C ILE A 746 51.82 -5.01 8.59
N GLN A 747 52.21 -6.28 8.68
CA GLN A 747 51.33 -7.45 8.51
C GLN A 747 51.83 -8.62 9.36
N ASN A 748 50.94 -9.57 9.67
CA ASN A 748 51.27 -10.83 10.38
C ASN A 748 52.06 -10.64 11.68
N THR A 749 51.81 -9.55 12.40
CA THR A 749 52.58 -9.14 13.58
C THR A 749 51.67 -9.02 14.79
N ALA A 750 52.20 -9.29 15.98
CA ALA A 750 51.51 -9.03 17.24
C ALA A 750 51.81 -7.59 17.69
N LEU A 751 50.77 -6.86 18.10
CA LEU A 751 50.87 -5.51 18.64
C LEU A 751 50.45 -5.51 20.10
N ILE A 752 51.20 -4.78 20.93
CA ILE A 752 50.81 -4.46 22.30
C ILE A 752 50.49 -2.96 22.37
N MET A 753 49.32 -2.68 22.93
CA MET A 753 48.91 -1.36 23.34
C MET A 753 49.13 -1.22 24.85
N ASP A 754 49.93 -0.23 25.22
CA ASP A 754 50.33 0.00 26.60
C ASP A 754 50.15 1.46 27.00
N LEU A 755 50.12 1.73 28.30
CA LEU A 755 50.00 3.08 28.85
C LEU A 755 51.38 3.54 29.35
N LYS A 756 51.99 4.50 28.65
CA LYS A 756 53.27 5.13 29.05
C LYS A 756 53.07 6.62 29.28
N ASP A 757 53.39 7.10 30.47
CA ASP A 757 53.22 8.52 30.87
C ASP A 757 51.80 9.06 30.63
N ASN A 758 50.77 8.24 30.91
CA ASN A 758 49.36 8.52 30.61
C ASN A 758 49.02 8.70 29.11
N VAL A 759 49.92 8.27 28.22
CA VAL A 759 49.70 8.27 26.77
C VAL A 759 49.69 6.83 26.26
N VAL A 760 48.69 6.51 25.44
CA VAL A 760 48.59 5.18 24.83
C VAL A 760 49.66 5.03 23.74
N ALA A 761 50.55 4.06 23.92
CA ALA A 761 51.61 3.71 22.99
C ALA A 761 51.30 2.37 22.31
N VAL A 762 51.60 2.27 21.02
CA VAL A 762 51.47 1.03 20.24
C VAL A 762 52.86 0.56 19.86
N SER A 763 53.16 -0.71 20.11
CA SER A 763 54.44 -1.34 19.77
C SER A 763 54.23 -2.71 19.15
N SER A 764 55.10 -3.09 18.21
CA SER A 764 55.18 -4.46 17.69
C SER A 764 55.98 -5.34 18.64
N VAL A 765 55.52 -6.58 18.83
CA VAL A 765 56.19 -7.61 19.62
C VAL A 765 57.06 -8.48 18.74
#